data_AF-A0A7J8CZ46-F1
#
_entry.id   AF-A0A7J8CZ46-F1
#
_cell.length_a   1.000
_cell.length_b   1.000
_cell.length_c   1.000
_cell.angle_alpha   90.00
_cell.angle_beta   90.00
_cell.angle_gamma   90.00
#
_symmetry.space_group_name_H-M   'P 1'
#
loop_
_entity.id
_entity.type
_entity.pdbx_description
1 polymer ?
#
loop_
_entity_poly.entity_id
_entity_poly.type
_entity_poly.pdbx_seq_one_letter_code
_entity_poly.pdbx_strand_id
1 'polypeptide(L)'
;MTPAPSPPPLPLPPARSESEVLEEISRACETLVERVGWSAADPAGPVDTANPVDKADLVDSGTERLLPPAQAKEESGGVVAVTGPGSSKRRQKEHQKEHQKEHRRHRRACKDIVGRRPREGRAKAKAKVPKEKSRRVLGNLDLQSEEIQGREKARPDTGGASKAKPATAPAPPSVPAPSAQPTPTSPPVPGKKSREEAPGPPGVSRADMLKLRSLSEGPPKELKIRLIKVESGDKETFIASEVEERRLRMADLTISHCAADVVRASKNAKVKGKFRESYLSPAQSVKPKINTEEKLPREKLNPPTPSIYLESKRDAFSPVLLQFCTDPRNPITVIRGLAGSLRLNLGLFSTKTLVEASGEHTVEVRTQVQQPSDENWDLTGTRQIWPCESSRSHTTIAKYAQYQASSFQESLQEEKESEDEESEEPDSTTGTPPSSAPDPKNHHIIKFGTNIDLSDAKRWKPQLQELLKLPAFMRVTSTGNMLSHVGHTILGMNTVQLYMKVPGSRTPGHQENNNFCSVNINIGPGDCEWFAVHEHYWETISAFCDRHGVDYLTGSWWPILDDLYASNIPVYRFVQRPGDLVWINAGTVHWVQATGWCNNIAWNVGPLTAYQYQLALERYEWNEVKNVKSIVPMIHVSWNVARTVKISDPDLFKMIKFCLLQSMKHCQVQRESLVRAGKKIAYQGRVKDEPAYYCNECDVEVFNILFVTSENGSRNTYLVHCEACARRRSAGLQGVVVLEQYRTEELAQAYDAFTLAPASASR
;
A
#
# COMPACT_ATOMS: atom_id res chain seq x y z
N MET A 1 -62.21 3.97 -34.86
CA MET A 1 -61.80 2.99 -33.84
C MET A 1 -60.74 3.64 -32.98
N THR A 2 -60.95 3.72 -31.67
CA THR A 2 -59.97 4.19 -30.68
C THR A 2 -59.24 3.00 -30.05
N PRO A 3 -57.95 3.12 -29.69
CA PRO A 3 -57.25 2.08 -28.95
C PRO A 3 -57.71 2.07 -27.48
N ALA A 4 -57.72 0.88 -26.86
CA ALA A 4 -58.04 0.72 -25.44
C ALA A 4 -56.85 1.15 -24.55
N PRO A 5 -57.10 1.62 -23.30
CA PRO A 5 -56.03 1.96 -22.36
C PRO A 5 -55.30 0.71 -21.85
N SER A 6 -54.01 0.85 -21.54
CA SER A 6 -53.20 -0.18 -20.90
C SER A 6 -53.57 -0.37 -19.42
N PRO A 7 -53.47 -1.58 -18.86
CA PRO A 7 -53.70 -1.82 -17.42
C PRO A 7 -52.66 -1.09 -16.54
N PRO A 8 -53.00 -0.80 -15.28
CA PRO A 8 -52.06 -0.19 -14.33
C PRO A 8 -50.92 -1.17 -13.98
N PRO A 9 -49.74 -0.66 -13.56
CA PRO A 9 -48.67 -1.51 -13.07
C PRO A 9 -49.08 -2.22 -11.77
N LEU A 10 -48.60 -3.45 -11.59
CA LEU A 10 -48.71 -4.16 -10.32
C LEU A 10 -47.98 -3.38 -9.21
N PRO A 11 -48.49 -3.39 -7.97
CA PRO A 11 -47.78 -2.78 -6.85
C PRO A 11 -46.42 -3.46 -6.66
N LEU A 12 -45.40 -2.67 -6.35
CA LEU A 12 -44.14 -3.21 -5.82
C LEU A 12 -44.43 -3.93 -4.50
N PRO A 13 -43.73 -5.04 -4.18
CA PRO A 13 -43.79 -5.59 -2.84
C PRO A 13 -43.38 -4.51 -1.83
N PRO A 14 -43.96 -4.49 -0.62
CA PRO A 14 -43.57 -3.53 0.40
C PRO A 14 -42.07 -3.65 0.69
N ALA A 15 -41.43 -2.53 0.99
CA ALA A 15 -40.11 -2.56 1.60
C ALA A 15 -40.23 -3.30 2.92
N ARG A 16 -39.47 -4.39 3.09
CA ARG A 16 -39.35 -5.08 4.37
C ARG A 16 -38.89 -4.08 5.43
N SER A 17 -39.46 -4.17 6.61
CA SER A 17 -38.97 -3.46 7.78
C SER A 17 -37.54 -3.89 8.09
N GLU A 18 -36.77 -3.02 8.76
CA GLU A 18 -35.43 -3.36 9.22
C GLU A 18 -35.49 -4.55 10.18
N SER A 19 -36.50 -4.59 11.07
CA SER A 19 -36.83 -5.73 11.94
C SER A 19 -36.92 -7.07 11.20
N GLU A 20 -37.68 -7.18 10.11
CA GLU A 20 -37.81 -8.45 9.34
C GLU A 20 -36.47 -8.91 8.74
N VAL A 21 -35.63 -7.97 8.31
CA VAL A 21 -34.30 -8.28 7.76
C VAL A 21 -33.33 -8.68 8.88
N LEU A 22 -33.43 -8.05 10.04
CA LEU A 22 -32.60 -8.35 11.21
C LEU A 22 -32.98 -9.69 11.85
N GLU A 23 -34.27 -10.07 11.90
CA GLU A 23 -34.68 -11.43 12.29
C GLU A 23 -34.16 -12.50 11.29
N GLU A 24 -34.19 -12.23 9.99
CA GLU A 24 -33.64 -13.17 8.98
C GLU A 24 -32.11 -13.35 9.15
N ILE A 25 -31.43 -12.31 9.66
CA ILE A 25 -30.02 -12.39 10.07
C ILE A 25 -29.87 -13.21 11.37
N SER A 26 -30.63 -12.95 12.43
CA SER A 26 -30.52 -13.71 13.70
C SER A 26 -30.74 -15.21 13.48
N ARG A 27 -31.82 -15.59 12.79
CA ARG A 27 -32.12 -17.00 12.45
C ARG A 27 -31.01 -17.65 11.60
N ALA A 28 -30.34 -16.88 10.74
CA ALA A 28 -29.18 -17.36 9.99
C ALA A 28 -27.90 -17.48 10.84
N CYS A 29 -27.74 -16.65 11.87
CA CYS A 29 -26.64 -16.68 12.82
C CYS A 29 -26.77 -17.83 13.82
N GLU A 30 -27.96 -18.08 14.36
CA GLU A 30 -28.30 -19.26 15.19
C GLU A 30 -27.92 -20.56 14.45
N THR A 31 -28.40 -20.71 13.21
CA THR A 31 -28.07 -21.83 12.31
C THR A 31 -26.56 -22.00 12.08
N LEU A 32 -25.78 -20.92 12.21
CA LEU A 32 -24.32 -20.92 12.04
C LEU A 32 -23.59 -21.36 13.32
N VAL A 33 -24.06 -20.91 14.49
CA VAL A 33 -23.53 -21.32 15.80
C VAL A 33 -23.70 -22.82 16.02
N GLU A 34 -24.88 -23.38 15.73
CA GLU A 34 -25.16 -24.82 15.89
C GLU A 34 -24.22 -25.68 15.04
N ARG A 35 -24.03 -25.33 13.76
CA ARG A 35 -23.21 -26.10 12.81
C ARG A 35 -21.72 -26.09 13.18
N VAL A 36 -21.23 -24.97 13.74
CA VAL A 36 -19.86 -24.90 14.26
C VAL A 36 -19.73 -25.70 15.55
N GLY A 37 -20.73 -25.68 16.43
CA GLY A 37 -20.78 -26.47 17.66
C GLY A 37 -20.70 -27.99 17.41
N TRP A 38 -21.47 -28.51 16.44
CA TRP A 38 -21.44 -29.93 16.07
C TRP A 38 -20.13 -30.37 15.38
N SER A 39 -19.37 -29.44 14.82
CA SER A 39 -18.08 -29.73 14.16
C SER A 39 -16.92 -29.97 15.14
N ALA A 40 -17.17 -29.88 16.45
CA ALA A 40 -16.15 -30.01 17.51
C ALA A 40 -16.15 -31.38 18.25
N ALA A 41 -16.99 -32.34 17.83
CA ALA A 41 -17.12 -33.65 18.47
C ALA A 41 -16.67 -34.80 17.55
N ASP A 42 -15.50 -35.39 17.84
CA ASP A 42 -15.01 -36.64 17.21
C ASP A 42 -15.82 -37.87 17.67
N PRO A 43 -16.10 -38.82 16.75
CA PRO A 43 -16.17 -40.23 17.10
C PRO A 43 -15.28 -41.12 16.20
N ALA A 44 -14.34 -41.84 16.80
CA ALA A 44 -13.31 -42.59 16.07
C ALA A 44 -13.69 -44.04 15.70
N GLY A 45 -14.55 -44.20 14.68
CA GLY A 45 -14.70 -45.46 13.90
C GLY A 45 -15.31 -46.67 14.63
N PRO A 46 -15.19 -47.91 14.07
CA PRO A 46 -14.59 -48.30 12.79
C PRO A 46 -15.62 -48.59 11.67
N VAL A 47 -15.12 -48.97 10.49
CA VAL A 47 -15.92 -49.36 9.31
C VAL A 47 -16.23 -50.86 9.30
N ASP A 48 -17.47 -51.23 8.97
CA ASP A 48 -17.76 -52.50 8.30
C ASP A 48 -18.92 -52.34 7.28
N THR A 49 -19.41 -53.43 6.70
CA THR A 49 -19.78 -53.49 5.28
C THR A 49 -21.26 -53.77 4.94
N ALA A 50 -21.56 -53.60 3.65
CA ALA A 50 -22.76 -53.99 2.91
C ALA A 50 -23.99 -53.05 2.89
N ASN A 51 -24.76 -53.25 1.83
CA ASN A 51 -25.92 -52.52 1.29
C ASN A 51 -26.68 -53.58 0.43
N PRO A 52 -27.94 -53.41 -0.03
CA PRO A 52 -28.90 -52.31 0.17
C PRO A 52 -30.38 -52.78 0.37
N VAL A 53 -31.33 -51.83 0.23
CA VAL A 53 -32.74 -51.98 -0.27
C VAL A 53 -33.92 -52.11 0.74
N ASP A 54 -34.89 -51.20 0.55
CA ASP A 54 -36.36 -51.19 0.82
C ASP A 54 -37.03 -51.21 2.22
N LYS A 55 -37.83 -50.14 2.40
CA LYS A 55 -39.27 -50.08 2.77
C LYS A 55 -39.78 -50.24 4.22
N ALA A 56 -40.44 -49.14 4.63
CA ALA A 56 -41.84 -49.05 5.07
C ALA A 56 -42.23 -49.32 6.55
N ASP A 57 -42.73 -48.24 7.15
CA ASP A 57 -44.01 -48.10 7.86
C ASP A 57 -44.26 -48.65 9.27
N LEU A 58 -45.05 -47.85 10.01
CA LEU A 58 -45.78 -48.09 11.27
C LEU A 58 -44.92 -48.23 12.56
N VAL A 59 -45.33 -47.87 13.79
CA VAL A 59 -46.32 -46.95 14.44
C VAL A 59 -46.75 -47.62 15.76
N ASP A 60 -46.79 -46.84 16.85
CA ASP A 60 -47.18 -47.25 18.22
C ASP A 60 -46.28 -48.33 18.88
N SER A 61 -46.27 -48.55 20.20
CA SER A 61 -46.98 -47.90 21.32
C SER A 61 -46.09 -47.89 22.59
N GLY A 62 -46.42 -47.05 23.58
CA GLY A 62 -45.68 -46.96 24.86
C GLY A 62 -46.33 -47.75 26.02
N THR A 63 -45.67 -47.79 27.19
CA THR A 63 -46.28 -48.06 28.52
C THR A 63 -45.36 -47.56 29.65
N GLU A 64 -45.93 -47.28 30.82
CA GLU A 64 -45.37 -46.54 31.97
C GLU A 64 -44.35 -47.28 32.88
N ARG A 65 -43.88 -46.54 33.92
CA ARG A 65 -43.53 -46.99 35.31
C ARG A 65 -42.17 -47.70 35.52
N LEU A 66 -41.43 -47.48 36.64
CA LEU A 66 -41.75 -46.99 38.00
C LEU A 66 -40.54 -46.29 38.69
N LEU A 67 -40.81 -45.47 39.71
CA LEU A 67 -39.87 -45.11 40.80
C LEU A 67 -40.18 -45.95 42.05
N PRO A 68 -39.21 -46.15 42.98
CA PRO A 68 -39.38 -45.61 44.35
C PRO A 68 -38.07 -45.11 45.04
N PRO A 69 -38.13 -44.48 46.25
CA PRO A 69 -37.07 -43.59 46.78
C PRO A 69 -36.58 -43.89 48.24
N ALA A 70 -35.63 -43.08 48.78
CA ALA A 70 -35.38 -42.76 50.21
C ALA A 70 -34.13 -41.84 50.37
N GLN A 71 -33.84 -41.05 51.44
CA GLN A 71 -34.61 -40.37 52.52
C GLN A 71 -33.73 -39.24 53.15
N ALA A 72 -34.30 -38.37 54.03
CA ALA A 72 -33.59 -37.30 54.79
C ALA A 72 -32.89 -37.84 56.08
N LYS A 73 -32.01 -37.15 56.84
CA LYS A 73 -32.02 -35.83 57.55
C LYS A 73 -30.55 -35.32 57.79
N GLU A 74 -30.14 -34.29 58.57
CA GLU A 74 -30.65 -33.61 59.79
C GLU A 74 -30.02 -32.21 60.04
N GLU A 75 -30.36 -31.52 61.14
CA GLU A 75 -30.07 -30.08 61.43
C GLU A 75 -29.05 -29.79 62.56
N SER A 76 -28.48 -28.56 62.56
CA SER A 76 -28.04 -27.69 63.70
C SER A 76 -26.73 -26.93 63.41
N GLY A 77 -26.41 -25.75 63.97
CA GLY A 77 -27.24 -24.77 64.71
C GLY A 77 -26.44 -23.81 65.62
N GLY A 78 -26.50 -22.48 65.38
CA GLY A 78 -26.41 -21.45 66.46
C GLY A 78 -25.22 -20.45 66.54
N VAL A 79 -25.58 -19.16 66.45
CA VAL A 79 -25.10 -17.99 67.27
C VAL A 79 -23.73 -17.34 66.95
N VAL A 80 -23.60 -16.06 67.38
CA VAL A 80 -22.66 -15.00 66.94
C VAL A 80 -21.82 -14.44 68.10
N ALA A 81 -20.56 -14.04 67.85
CA ALA A 81 -19.79 -13.09 68.66
C ALA A 81 -18.67 -12.39 67.85
N VAL A 82 -18.13 -11.26 68.34
CA VAL A 82 -17.25 -10.34 67.59
C VAL A 82 -15.85 -10.21 68.22
N THR A 83 -14.79 -10.15 67.40
CA THR A 83 -13.54 -9.40 67.66
C THR A 83 -12.64 -9.34 66.41
N GLY A 84 -11.78 -8.33 66.32
CA GLY A 84 -10.67 -8.24 65.35
C GLY A 84 -9.48 -7.51 65.99
N PRO A 85 -8.46 -7.02 65.24
CA PRO A 85 -8.19 -7.16 63.80
C PRO A 85 -6.73 -7.63 63.47
N GLY A 86 -6.43 -8.00 62.21
CA GLY A 86 -5.05 -7.95 61.69
C GLY A 86 -4.60 -8.95 60.60
N SER A 87 -3.41 -8.68 60.03
CA SER A 87 -2.55 -9.60 59.22
C SER A 87 -2.82 -9.86 57.72
N SER A 88 -3.43 -8.92 56.98
CA SER A 88 -3.54 -9.01 55.50
C SER A 88 -2.28 -8.61 54.72
N LYS A 89 -1.09 -9.19 55.01
CA LYS A 89 0.16 -8.91 54.26
C LYS A 89 1.08 -10.12 53.94
N ARG A 90 0.69 -11.38 54.19
CA ARG A 90 1.52 -12.56 53.82
C ARG A 90 1.05 -13.35 52.59
N ARG A 91 -0.24 -13.57 52.35
CA ARG A 91 -0.74 -14.49 51.29
C ARG A 91 -0.51 -14.03 49.83
N GLN A 92 -0.40 -12.73 49.55
CA GLN A 92 -0.19 -12.24 48.17
C GLN A 92 1.22 -12.54 47.60
N LYS A 93 2.20 -12.93 48.42
CA LYS A 93 3.60 -13.08 47.98
C LYS A 93 3.99 -14.51 47.54
N GLU A 94 3.08 -15.46 47.64
CA GLU A 94 3.31 -16.86 47.25
C GLU A 94 2.70 -17.17 45.86
N HIS A 95 1.46 -16.77 45.57
CA HIS A 95 0.85 -16.96 44.24
C HIS A 95 1.66 -16.32 43.09
N GLN A 96 2.26 -15.14 43.28
CA GLN A 96 3.14 -14.52 42.27
C GLN A 96 4.42 -15.34 41.99
N LYS A 97 4.80 -16.26 42.89
CA LYS A 97 6.05 -17.05 42.80
C LYS A 97 5.87 -18.38 42.07
N GLU A 98 4.64 -18.87 41.94
CA GLU A 98 4.33 -20.07 41.15
C GLU A 98 4.07 -19.75 39.67
N HIS A 99 3.30 -18.71 39.37
CA HIS A 99 3.09 -18.25 37.97
C HIS A 99 4.40 -17.97 37.23
N GLN A 100 5.43 -17.41 37.91
CA GLN A 100 6.75 -17.20 37.30
C GLN A 100 7.59 -18.49 37.11
N LYS A 101 7.27 -19.59 37.80
CA LYS A 101 7.89 -20.90 37.55
C LYS A 101 7.28 -21.59 36.33
N GLU A 102 5.97 -21.48 36.14
CA GLU A 102 5.25 -22.13 35.06
C GLU A 102 5.57 -21.54 33.68
N HIS A 103 5.56 -20.20 33.56
CA HIS A 103 6.00 -19.50 32.35
C HIS A 103 7.47 -19.80 31.96
N ARG A 104 8.29 -20.32 32.89
CA ARG A 104 9.67 -20.71 32.62
C ARG A 104 9.83 -22.16 32.12
N ARG A 105 8.77 -22.99 32.17
CA ARG A 105 8.76 -24.36 31.60
C ARG A 105 8.33 -24.38 30.14
N HIS A 106 7.28 -23.64 29.76
CA HIS A 106 6.80 -23.62 28.35
C HIS A 106 7.79 -23.02 27.35
N ARG A 107 8.79 -22.23 27.79
CA ARG A 107 9.81 -21.65 26.91
C ARG A 107 11.03 -22.56 26.65
N ARG A 108 10.91 -23.88 26.85
CA ARG A 108 11.99 -24.87 26.59
C ARG A 108 11.57 -26.11 25.78
N ALA A 109 10.34 -26.18 25.28
CA ALA A 109 9.81 -27.31 24.51
C ALA A 109 9.45 -26.93 23.05
N CYS A 110 10.36 -26.23 22.34
CA CYS A 110 10.18 -25.88 20.92
C CYS A 110 11.53 -25.72 20.19
N LYS A 111 12.44 -26.68 20.39
CA LYS A 111 13.59 -26.96 19.52
C LYS A 111 13.78 -28.47 19.44
N ASP A 112 14.37 -28.92 18.34
CA ASP A 112 14.59 -30.31 17.93
C ASP A 112 13.36 -31.07 17.41
N ILE A 113 13.26 -31.14 16.08
CA ILE A 113 13.28 -32.40 15.31
C ILE A 113 13.55 -32.03 13.84
N VAL A 114 14.63 -32.56 13.26
CA VAL A 114 14.99 -32.33 11.85
C VAL A 114 14.62 -33.56 11.02
N GLY A 115 13.55 -33.42 10.23
CA GLY A 115 13.37 -34.05 8.92
C GLY A 115 13.15 -35.57 8.85
N ARG A 116 12.02 -35.95 8.21
CA ARG A 116 11.94 -37.13 7.32
C ARG A 116 11.08 -36.79 6.11
N ARG A 117 11.54 -37.15 4.91
CA ARG A 117 10.77 -37.05 3.66
C ARG A 117 10.19 -38.43 3.31
N PRO A 118 8.92 -38.53 2.87
CA PRO A 118 8.45 -39.68 2.12
C PRO A 118 9.02 -39.69 0.69
N ARG A 119 9.49 -40.87 0.28
CA ARG A 119 9.72 -41.35 -1.09
C ARG A 119 8.85 -42.63 -1.22
N GLU A 120 8.37 -43.08 -2.36
CA GLU A 120 8.41 -42.61 -3.74
C GLU A 120 7.16 -43.19 -4.46
N GLY A 121 6.52 -42.47 -5.38
CA GLY A 121 5.36 -42.96 -6.15
C GLY A 121 5.51 -42.59 -7.62
N ARG A 122 5.58 -43.58 -8.52
CA ARG A 122 6.23 -43.39 -9.84
C ARG A 122 5.55 -44.10 -11.01
N ALA A 123 4.57 -43.45 -11.63
CA ALA A 123 4.11 -43.77 -12.98
C ALA A 123 5.02 -43.12 -14.05
N LYS A 124 5.09 -43.71 -15.25
CA LYS A 124 5.96 -43.25 -16.36
C LYS A 124 5.15 -42.95 -17.62
N ALA A 125 5.35 -41.77 -18.21
CA ALA A 125 5.12 -41.50 -19.63
C ALA A 125 6.34 -40.73 -20.18
N LYS A 126 6.66 -40.88 -21.47
CA LYS A 126 7.84 -40.27 -22.12
C LYS A 126 7.43 -39.37 -23.29
N ALA A 127 7.96 -38.16 -23.32
CA ALA A 127 8.14 -37.36 -24.54
C ALA A 127 9.49 -36.60 -24.45
N LYS A 128 10.11 -36.27 -25.59
CA LYS A 128 11.40 -35.55 -25.66
C LYS A 128 11.30 -34.35 -26.61
N VAL A 129 11.57 -33.14 -26.10
CA VAL A 129 11.83 -31.90 -26.85
C VAL A 129 12.95 -31.15 -26.07
N PRO A 130 13.89 -30.41 -26.70
CA PRO A 130 15.23 -30.18 -26.11
C PRO A 130 15.35 -29.01 -25.11
N LYS A 131 16.53 -28.93 -24.47
CA LYS A 131 16.85 -28.00 -23.37
C LYS A 131 16.99 -26.54 -23.83
N GLU A 132 16.19 -25.65 -23.25
CA GLU A 132 16.48 -24.22 -23.19
C GLU A 132 17.22 -23.86 -21.89
N LYS A 133 18.11 -22.85 -21.93
CA LYS A 133 18.90 -22.42 -20.76
C LYS A 133 18.11 -21.43 -19.91
N SER A 134 17.25 -21.95 -19.04
CA SER A 134 16.54 -21.15 -18.02
C SER A 134 17.50 -20.24 -17.24
N ARG A 135 17.30 -18.92 -17.38
CA ARG A 135 17.92 -17.90 -16.51
C ARG A 135 17.15 -17.89 -15.18
N ARG A 136 17.87 -17.83 -14.06
CA ARG A 136 17.26 -17.86 -12.73
C ARG A 136 16.73 -16.47 -12.37
N VAL A 137 15.45 -16.41 -12.01
CA VAL A 137 14.79 -15.23 -11.44
C VAL A 137 15.30 -14.99 -10.02
N LEU A 138 15.32 -13.74 -9.57
CA LEU A 138 15.56 -13.38 -8.16
C LEU A 138 14.32 -13.82 -7.35
N GLY A 139 14.45 -14.90 -6.58
CA GLY A 139 13.31 -15.61 -6.00
C GLY A 139 12.83 -15.08 -4.64
N ASN A 140 11.52 -15.22 -4.42
CA ASN A 140 10.77 -15.10 -3.17
C ASN A 140 10.60 -13.67 -2.61
N LEU A 141 9.41 -13.08 -2.83
CA LEU A 141 8.98 -11.85 -2.15
C LEU A 141 8.15 -12.11 -0.88
N ASP A 142 7.56 -13.30 -0.71
CA ASP A 142 6.55 -13.59 0.33
C ASP A 142 7.04 -13.25 1.76
N LEU A 143 8.34 -13.41 2.02
CA LEU A 143 8.98 -13.07 3.30
C LEU A 143 9.00 -11.56 3.60
N GLN A 144 9.05 -10.70 2.59
CA GLN A 144 9.07 -9.24 2.80
C GLN A 144 7.71 -8.74 3.32
N SER A 145 6.62 -9.42 2.99
CA SER A 145 5.28 -9.16 3.55
C SER A 145 5.21 -9.45 5.05
N GLU A 146 5.79 -10.57 5.50
CA GLU A 146 5.79 -10.95 6.92
C GLU A 146 6.81 -10.13 7.74
N GLU A 147 7.98 -9.83 7.19
CA GLU A 147 9.04 -9.10 7.91
C GLU A 147 8.66 -7.65 8.24
N ILE A 148 7.78 -7.02 7.44
CA ILE A 148 7.19 -5.70 7.73
C ILE A 148 6.46 -5.70 9.08
N GLN A 149 5.70 -6.76 9.42
CA GLN A 149 5.01 -6.88 10.71
C GLN A 149 5.98 -7.19 11.87
N GLY A 150 7.15 -7.75 11.59
CA GLY A 150 8.17 -8.05 12.59
C GLY A 150 8.94 -6.82 13.09
N ARG A 151 9.15 -5.81 12.22
CA ARG A 151 10.09 -4.71 12.46
C ARG A 151 9.59 -3.63 13.44
N GLU A 152 8.30 -3.58 13.74
CA GLU A 152 7.71 -2.69 14.76
C GLU A 152 8.24 -2.97 16.18
N LYS A 153 8.78 -4.17 16.46
CA LYS A 153 9.11 -4.64 17.82
C LYS A 153 10.56 -4.40 18.29
N ALA A 154 11.37 -3.61 17.58
CA ALA A 154 12.78 -3.40 17.95
C ALA A 154 13.36 -2.02 17.61
N ARG A 155 13.29 -1.08 18.56
CA ARG A 155 14.23 0.05 18.70
C ARG A 155 14.66 0.17 20.17
N PRO A 156 15.96 0.20 20.50
CA PRO A 156 16.44 0.56 21.84
C PRO A 156 16.62 2.08 21.99
N ASP A 157 16.52 2.57 23.22
CA ASP A 157 16.74 3.97 23.57
C ASP A 157 18.16 4.49 23.24
N THR A 158 18.26 5.79 22.99
CA THR A 158 19.54 6.50 22.86
C THR A 158 19.62 7.68 23.83
N GLY A 159 20.31 7.47 24.95
CA GLY A 159 20.65 8.51 25.92
C GLY A 159 22.06 8.31 26.47
N GLY A 160 22.87 9.38 26.49
CA GLY A 160 24.24 9.34 27.01
C GLY A 160 25.20 10.24 26.23
N ALA A 161 25.41 11.47 26.70
CA ALA A 161 26.36 12.42 26.12
C ALA A 161 27.69 12.43 26.89
N SER A 162 28.80 12.76 26.21
CA SER A 162 30.08 13.14 26.83
C SER A 162 30.93 13.98 25.86
N LYS A 163 31.75 14.89 26.39
CA LYS A 163 32.51 15.92 25.64
C LYS A 163 34.02 15.70 25.73
N ALA A 164 34.75 15.91 24.62
CA ALA A 164 36.17 16.28 24.59
C ALA A 164 36.51 16.98 23.24
N LYS A 165 37.65 17.69 23.15
CA LYS A 165 38.06 18.53 22.00
C LYS A 165 39.63 18.55 21.85
N PRO A 166 40.30 19.29 20.93
CA PRO A 166 41.08 18.62 19.85
C PRO A 166 42.56 19.07 19.68
N ALA A 167 43.32 18.35 18.83
CA ALA A 167 44.52 18.83 18.08
C ALA A 167 44.75 17.92 16.84
N THR A 168 44.91 18.38 15.58
CA THR A 168 46.00 19.09 14.87
C THR A 168 47.08 18.15 14.26
N ALA A 169 47.53 18.43 13.02
CA ALA A 169 48.49 17.63 12.24
C ALA A 169 49.86 18.34 12.04
N PRO A 170 50.90 17.63 11.54
CA PRO A 170 51.52 18.03 10.25
C PRO A 170 52.03 16.84 9.39
N ALA A 171 52.82 17.11 8.34
CA ALA A 171 53.32 16.12 7.34
C ALA A 171 54.85 16.27 6.99
N PRO A 172 55.36 15.89 5.80
CA PRO A 172 56.47 14.92 5.59
C PRO A 172 57.87 15.56 5.36
N PRO A 173 58.94 14.80 4.99
CA PRO A 173 59.46 14.93 3.60
C PRO A 173 60.32 13.77 2.95
N SER A 174 60.40 13.81 1.60
CA SER A 174 61.58 13.61 0.70
C SER A 174 62.38 12.28 0.52
N VAL A 175 63.04 12.19 -0.66
CA VAL A 175 63.90 11.10 -1.22
C VAL A 175 65.34 11.63 -1.44
N PRO A 176 66.38 10.79 -1.71
CA PRO A 176 67.13 10.93 -2.98
C PRO A 176 67.67 9.61 -3.61
N ALA A 177 68.37 9.72 -4.76
CA ALA A 177 69.05 8.66 -5.57
C ALA A 177 70.40 9.24 -6.12
N PRO A 178 71.08 8.80 -7.24
CA PRO A 178 71.00 7.61 -8.12
C PRO A 178 72.38 6.97 -8.56
N SER A 179 72.37 5.99 -9.48
CA SER A 179 73.53 5.33 -10.18
C SER A 179 73.05 4.38 -11.30
N ALA A 180 73.79 3.83 -12.29
CA ALA A 180 75.14 4.06 -12.91
C ALA A 180 75.26 3.28 -14.28
N GLN A 181 76.45 3.22 -14.92
CA GLN A 181 76.81 2.52 -16.19
C GLN A 181 78.31 2.05 -16.16
N PRO A 182 78.94 1.32 -17.15
CA PRO A 182 78.67 1.18 -18.61
C PRO A 182 78.89 -0.26 -19.24
N THR A 183 79.15 -0.31 -20.57
CA THR A 183 79.31 -1.44 -21.55
C THR A 183 80.80 -1.89 -21.76
N PRO A 184 81.31 -2.60 -22.83
CA PRO A 184 80.76 -3.18 -24.11
C PRO A 184 81.34 -4.55 -24.61
N THR A 185 81.00 -5.01 -25.84
CA THR A 185 81.94 -5.53 -26.92
C THR A 185 81.23 -6.08 -28.18
N SER A 186 81.94 -6.18 -29.33
CA SER A 186 81.51 -6.64 -30.69
C SER A 186 82.77 -6.90 -31.58
N PRO A 187 82.78 -7.31 -32.89
CA PRO A 187 81.71 -7.46 -33.90
C PRO A 187 81.49 -8.95 -34.32
N PRO A 188 81.77 -9.56 -35.52
CA PRO A 188 82.41 -9.14 -36.80
C PRO A 188 81.44 -9.10 -38.03
N VAL A 189 81.95 -8.93 -39.27
CA VAL A 189 81.19 -9.00 -40.55
C VAL A 189 82.07 -9.43 -41.75
N PRO A 190 81.53 -10.19 -42.73
CA PRO A 190 81.13 -9.64 -44.06
C PRO A 190 79.74 -10.18 -44.51
N GLY A 191 79.15 -9.90 -45.69
CA GLY A 191 79.51 -9.13 -46.91
C GLY A 191 78.25 -9.01 -47.83
N LYS A 192 78.29 -8.74 -49.15
CA LYS A 192 79.42 -8.50 -50.08
C LYS A 192 79.07 -7.42 -51.16
N LYS A 193 78.71 -7.76 -52.41
CA LYS A 193 78.49 -6.86 -53.60
C LYS A 193 77.62 -7.58 -54.67
N SER A 194 76.88 -6.96 -55.62
CA SER A 194 76.60 -5.53 -55.97
C SER A 194 75.50 -5.39 -57.06
N ARG A 195 74.99 -4.15 -57.25
CA ARG A 195 74.55 -3.50 -58.53
C ARG A 195 73.02 -3.43 -58.91
N GLU A 196 72.44 -2.24 -58.65
CA GLU A 196 71.80 -1.30 -59.62
C GLU A 196 70.48 -1.63 -60.39
N GLU A 197 69.81 -0.54 -60.80
CA GLU A 197 68.62 -0.39 -61.67
C GLU A 197 67.20 -0.80 -61.19
N ALA A 198 66.23 -0.09 -61.80
CA ALA A 198 64.77 -0.12 -61.68
C ALA A 198 64.19 0.45 -63.02
N PRO A 199 62.87 0.50 -63.31
CA PRO A 199 61.70 0.20 -62.47
C PRO A 199 60.59 -0.66 -63.15
N GLY A 200 59.48 -0.89 -62.44
CA GLY A 200 58.16 -1.12 -63.06
C GLY A 200 57.49 -2.49 -62.79
N PRO A 201 56.37 -2.54 -62.05
CA PRO A 201 55.54 -3.73 -61.93
C PRO A 201 54.37 -3.75 -62.96
N PRO A 202 54.14 -4.86 -63.69
CA PRO A 202 52.92 -5.05 -64.48
C PRO A 202 51.71 -5.43 -63.61
N GLY A 203 50.51 -5.34 -64.18
CA GLY A 203 49.24 -5.53 -63.45
C GLY A 203 48.95 -6.97 -62.99
N VAL A 204 48.27 -7.09 -61.84
CA VAL A 204 47.82 -8.37 -61.25
C VAL A 204 46.44 -8.75 -61.78
N SER A 205 46.19 -10.06 -61.88
CA SER A 205 45.05 -10.62 -62.62
C SER A 205 43.77 -10.82 -61.77
N ARG A 206 42.67 -11.16 -62.45
CA ARG A 206 41.30 -11.18 -61.94
C ARG A 206 40.98 -12.34 -60.95
N ALA A 207 41.99 -12.96 -60.33
CA ALA A 207 41.84 -14.10 -59.42
C ALA A 207 41.78 -13.70 -57.93
N ASP A 208 42.46 -12.64 -57.50
CA ASP A 208 42.53 -12.26 -56.07
C ASP A 208 41.27 -11.52 -55.55
N MET A 209 40.38 -11.13 -56.46
CA MET A 209 39.14 -10.37 -56.21
C MET A 209 38.11 -11.05 -55.30
N LEU A 210 38.35 -12.29 -54.83
CA LEU A 210 37.46 -13.05 -53.95
C LEU A 210 38.09 -13.45 -52.59
N LYS A 211 39.28 -12.98 -52.24
CA LYS A 211 39.90 -13.21 -50.91
C LYS A 211 40.11 -11.97 -50.04
N LEU A 212 39.65 -10.79 -50.46
CA LEU A 212 39.80 -9.53 -49.70
C LEU A 212 38.53 -8.99 -49.01
N ARG A 213 37.47 -9.79 -48.86
CA ARG A 213 36.26 -9.45 -48.06
C ARG A 213 36.35 -9.98 -46.62
N SER A 214 37.43 -9.68 -45.90
CA SER A 214 37.63 -10.20 -44.54
C SER A 214 38.54 -9.38 -43.61
N LEU A 215 38.73 -8.07 -43.84
CA LEU A 215 39.34 -7.15 -42.88
C LEU A 215 38.66 -5.77 -42.92
N SER A 216 37.51 -5.63 -42.25
CA SER A 216 36.80 -4.36 -42.10
C SER A 216 36.06 -4.27 -40.76
N GLU A 217 36.78 -4.34 -39.66
CA GLU A 217 36.36 -3.75 -38.38
C GLU A 217 37.56 -3.60 -37.44
N GLY A 218 37.96 -2.35 -37.21
CA GLY A 218 39.06 -1.95 -36.34
C GLY A 218 38.99 -0.44 -36.10
N PRO A 219 39.42 0.08 -34.93
CA PRO A 219 39.18 1.46 -34.56
C PRO A 219 39.90 2.44 -35.51
N PRO A 220 39.30 3.61 -35.81
CA PRO A 220 39.92 4.61 -36.67
C PRO A 220 41.23 5.12 -36.07
N LYS A 221 42.28 5.17 -36.89
CA LYS A 221 43.60 5.65 -36.48
C LYS A 221 43.60 7.18 -36.34
N GLU A 222 44.41 7.65 -35.40
CA GLU A 222 44.59 9.06 -35.05
C GLU A 222 44.91 9.95 -36.27
N LEU A 223 44.03 10.93 -36.56
CA LEU A 223 44.20 11.89 -37.65
C LEU A 223 45.16 13.01 -37.24
N LYS A 224 46.45 12.89 -37.58
CA LYS A 224 47.42 13.98 -37.43
C LYS A 224 47.25 15.04 -38.51
N ILE A 225 46.39 16.03 -38.22
CA ILE A 225 46.24 17.25 -39.01
C ILE A 225 47.56 18.04 -38.96
N ARG A 226 48.21 18.24 -40.11
CA ARG A 226 49.30 19.22 -40.26
C ARG A 226 48.69 20.56 -40.67
N LEU A 227 48.63 21.51 -39.74
CA LEU A 227 48.35 22.91 -40.05
C LEU A 227 49.56 23.51 -40.79
N ILE A 228 49.32 24.07 -41.97
CA ILE A 228 50.30 24.88 -42.71
C ILE A 228 49.92 26.34 -42.48
N LYS A 229 50.82 27.13 -41.91
CA LYS A 229 50.64 28.58 -41.79
C LYS A 229 50.80 29.20 -43.18
N VAL A 230 49.71 29.69 -43.75
CA VAL A 230 49.72 30.53 -44.95
C VAL A 230 49.58 31.98 -44.49
N GLU A 231 50.62 32.78 -44.67
CA GLU A 231 50.56 34.22 -44.42
C GLU A 231 50.01 34.91 -45.66
N SER A 232 48.85 35.55 -45.52
CA SER A 232 48.22 36.40 -46.53
C SER A 232 47.78 37.68 -45.84
N GLY A 233 48.00 38.82 -46.47
CA GLY A 233 47.88 40.13 -45.83
C GLY A 233 46.46 40.56 -45.48
N ASP A 234 46.38 41.37 -44.43
CA ASP A 234 45.39 42.42 -44.19
C ASP A 234 43.89 42.05 -44.09
N LYS A 235 43.54 40.78 -43.79
CA LYS A 235 42.20 40.42 -43.27
C LYS A 235 42.27 39.41 -42.12
N GLU A 236 41.33 39.53 -41.19
CA GLU A 236 41.33 38.84 -39.89
C GLU A 236 41.29 37.31 -40.01
N THR A 237 42.19 36.63 -39.29
CA THR A 237 42.24 35.16 -39.21
C THR A 237 41.26 34.64 -38.17
N PHE A 238 40.06 34.22 -38.60
CA PHE A 238 39.11 33.52 -37.75
C PHE A 238 39.66 32.14 -37.32
N ILE A 239 39.74 31.91 -36.01
CA ILE A 239 40.23 30.65 -35.43
C ILE A 239 39.10 29.60 -35.48
N ALA A 240 39.13 28.75 -36.50
CA ALA A 240 38.16 27.68 -36.74
C ALA A 240 38.31 26.47 -35.79
N SER A 241 38.50 26.70 -34.48
CA SER A 241 38.56 25.65 -33.46
C SER A 241 37.69 25.92 -32.21
N GLU A 242 37.00 27.06 -32.13
CA GLU A 242 35.96 27.32 -31.12
C GLU A 242 34.58 27.39 -31.78
N VAL A 243 34.17 26.25 -32.37
CA VAL A 243 32.74 25.90 -32.27
C VAL A 243 32.53 25.45 -30.83
N GLU A 244 32.22 26.41 -29.94
CA GLU A 244 31.56 26.07 -28.70
C GLU A 244 30.24 25.38 -29.06
N GLU A 245 30.17 24.05 -28.93
CA GLU A 245 28.87 23.38 -28.76
C GLU A 245 28.20 24.08 -27.57
N ARG A 246 27.12 24.83 -27.84
CA ARG A 246 26.38 25.62 -26.83
C ARG A 246 25.78 24.66 -25.80
N ARG A 247 26.59 24.33 -24.79
CA ARG A 247 26.42 23.14 -23.96
C ARG A 247 25.28 23.34 -22.96
N LEU A 248 24.09 22.90 -23.35
CA LEU A 248 22.90 22.83 -22.48
C LEU A 248 23.29 22.27 -21.10
N ARG A 249 23.10 23.08 -20.05
CA ARG A 249 23.37 22.67 -18.67
C ARG A 249 22.13 21.94 -18.16
N MET A 250 22.28 21.04 -17.18
CA MET A 250 21.15 20.30 -16.62
C MET A 250 20.04 21.20 -16.04
N ALA A 251 20.41 22.38 -15.53
CA ALA A 251 19.49 23.39 -15.01
C ALA A 251 18.70 24.14 -16.10
N ASP A 252 19.18 24.11 -17.36
CA ASP A 252 18.49 24.73 -18.50
C ASP A 252 17.53 23.74 -19.20
N LEU A 253 17.54 22.46 -18.79
CA LEU A 253 16.68 21.42 -19.37
C LEU A 253 15.22 21.59 -18.94
N THR A 254 14.36 21.70 -19.95
CA THR A 254 12.90 21.73 -19.84
C THR A 254 12.27 20.55 -20.58
N ILE A 255 10.97 20.30 -20.35
CA ILE A 255 10.20 19.23 -21.01
C ILE A 255 10.08 19.32 -22.54
N SER A 256 10.51 20.43 -23.16
CA SER A 256 10.57 20.60 -24.61
C SER A 256 11.86 20.08 -25.25
N HIS A 257 12.87 19.71 -24.45
CA HIS A 257 14.11 19.10 -24.93
C HIS A 257 13.89 17.60 -25.15
N CYS A 258 14.53 17.04 -26.18
CA CYS A 258 14.48 15.61 -26.47
C CYS A 258 15.41 14.81 -25.55
N ALA A 259 15.21 13.50 -25.49
CA ALA A 259 16.01 12.59 -24.66
C ALA A 259 17.52 12.69 -24.96
N ALA A 260 17.91 12.95 -26.21
CA ALA A 260 19.32 13.11 -26.58
C ALA A 260 19.98 14.30 -25.87
N ASP A 261 19.28 15.43 -25.73
CA ASP A 261 19.77 16.59 -24.98
C ASP A 261 19.86 16.31 -23.49
N VAL A 262 18.83 15.68 -22.93
CA VAL A 262 18.79 15.28 -21.51
C VAL A 262 19.99 14.38 -21.19
N VAL A 263 20.26 13.37 -22.02
CA VAL A 263 21.41 12.46 -21.87
C VAL A 263 22.73 13.19 -22.08
N ARG A 264 22.86 14.05 -23.10
CA ARG A 264 24.09 14.82 -23.40
C ARG A 264 24.46 15.79 -22.28
N ALA A 265 23.50 16.52 -21.73
CA ALA A 265 23.72 17.41 -20.59
C ALA A 265 24.06 16.62 -19.32
N SER A 266 23.27 15.59 -18.99
CA SER A 266 23.44 14.79 -17.77
C SER A 266 24.74 14.00 -17.72
N LYS A 267 25.21 13.48 -18.86
CA LYS A 267 26.48 12.72 -18.95
C LYS A 267 27.68 13.50 -18.42
N ASN A 268 27.68 14.81 -18.65
CA ASN A 268 28.80 15.70 -18.36
C ASN A 268 28.76 16.32 -16.95
N ALA A 269 27.75 15.98 -16.15
CA ALA A 269 27.50 16.63 -14.87
C ALA A 269 28.50 16.22 -13.78
N LYS A 270 29.22 17.21 -13.23
CA LYS A 270 30.10 17.06 -12.06
C LYS A 270 29.34 17.32 -10.76
N VAL A 271 28.34 16.49 -10.46
CA VAL A 271 27.58 16.58 -9.21
C VAL A 271 28.47 16.18 -8.01
N LYS A 272 28.41 16.96 -6.93
CA LYS A 272 29.03 16.62 -5.64
C LYS A 272 27.98 15.97 -4.74
N GLY A 273 28.18 14.70 -4.33
CA GLY A 273 27.26 13.97 -3.44
C GLY A 273 26.09 13.30 -4.17
N LYS A 274 25.02 12.96 -3.43
CA LYS A 274 23.77 12.44 -4.01
C LYS A 274 23.14 13.54 -4.87
N PHE A 275 22.91 13.25 -6.15
CA PHE A 275 22.08 14.12 -6.98
C PHE A 275 20.61 13.99 -6.53
N ARG A 276 19.95 15.12 -6.28
CA ARG A 276 18.54 15.19 -5.86
C ARG A 276 17.95 16.50 -6.41
N GLU A 277 17.17 16.39 -7.47
CA GLU A 277 16.18 17.40 -7.84
C GLU A 277 14.78 16.81 -7.53
N SER A 278 13.77 17.67 -7.36
CA SER A 278 12.38 17.19 -7.22
C SER A 278 11.88 16.64 -8.55
N TYR A 279 10.96 15.67 -8.49
CA TYR A 279 10.16 15.18 -9.60
C TYR A 279 8.96 16.08 -9.94
N LEU A 280 8.74 17.15 -9.16
CA LEU A 280 7.70 18.16 -9.34
C LEU A 280 8.28 19.52 -9.73
N SER A 281 7.49 20.30 -10.48
CA SER A 281 7.78 21.70 -10.75
C SER A 281 6.74 22.57 -10.04
N PRO A 282 7.10 23.40 -9.04
CA PRO A 282 6.13 24.22 -8.31
C PRO A 282 5.31 25.17 -9.21
N ALA A 283 5.88 25.59 -10.35
CA ALA A 283 5.22 26.42 -11.35
C ALA A 283 4.10 25.69 -12.14
N GLN A 284 3.93 24.38 -11.95
CA GLN A 284 2.88 23.56 -12.58
C GLN A 284 1.73 23.22 -11.60
N SER A 285 1.75 23.74 -10.36
CA SER A 285 0.75 23.40 -9.34
C SER A 285 -0.67 23.76 -9.76
N VAL A 286 -1.58 22.79 -9.67
CA VAL A 286 -3.04 22.95 -9.94
C VAL A 286 -3.87 22.94 -8.65
N LYS A 287 -3.25 23.01 -7.46
CA LYS A 287 -4.00 23.06 -6.18
C LYS A 287 -4.95 24.26 -6.13
N PRO A 288 -6.15 24.10 -5.54
CA PRO A 288 -7.06 25.22 -5.32
C PRO A 288 -6.42 26.24 -4.37
N LYS A 289 -6.55 27.53 -4.67
CA LYS A 289 -6.07 28.60 -3.78
C LYS A 289 -7.08 28.80 -2.65
N ILE A 290 -6.75 28.33 -1.46
CA ILE A 290 -7.53 28.50 -0.23
C ILE A 290 -6.78 29.48 0.68
N ASN A 291 -7.48 30.47 1.22
CA ASN A 291 -6.92 31.49 2.10
C ASN A 291 -7.21 31.16 3.57
N THR A 292 -6.26 30.52 4.26
CA THR A 292 -6.41 30.14 5.68
C THR A 292 -6.61 31.35 6.60
N GLU A 293 -6.13 32.53 6.20
CA GLU A 293 -6.28 33.80 6.94
C GLU A 293 -7.70 34.40 6.85
N GLU A 294 -8.56 33.95 5.92
CA GLU A 294 -9.97 34.34 5.89
C GLU A 294 -10.70 33.63 7.03
N LYS A 295 -11.02 34.35 8.12
CA LYS A 295 -11.87 33.83 9.19
C LYS A 295 -13.24 33.43 8.65
N LEU A 296 -13.55 32.14 8.72
CA LEU A 296 -14.79 31.57 8.27
C LEU A 296 -15.86 31.69 9.38
N PRO A 297 -17.11 32.05 9.07
CA PRO A 297 -18.21 31.96 10.03
C PRO A 297 -18.58 30.49 10.28
N ARG A 298 -19.30 30.20 11.37
CA ARG A 298 -19.52 28.83 11.88
C ARG A 298 -20.19 27.90 10.86
N GLU A 299 -21.04 28.45 10.00
CA GLU A 299 -21.73 27.74 8.91
C GLU A 299 -20.75 27.27 7.83
N LYS A 300 -19.74 28.10 7.48
CA LYS A 300 -18.67 27.70 6.54
C LYS A 300 -17.71 26.67 7.15
N LEU A 301 -17.63 26.56 8.48
CA LEU A 301 -16.86 25.51 9.17
C LEU A 301 -17.59 24.15 9.19
N ASN A 302 -18.90 24.13 8.92
CA ASN A 302 -19.73 22.93 8.85
C ASN A 302 -20.34 22.78 7.43
N PRO A 303 -19.51 22.68 6.37
CA PRO A 303 -19.98 22.69 4.99
C PRO A 303 -20.86 21.46 4.68
N PRO A 304 -21.96 21.64 3.92
CA PRO A 304 -22.79 20.51 3.50
C PRO A 304 -22.00 19.58 2.58
N THR A 305 -22.07 18.27 2.85
CA THR A 305 -21.37 17.26 2.05
C THR A 305 -21.94 17.19 0.63
N PRO A 306 -21.10 17.30 -0.42
CA PRO A 306 -21.49 17.04 -1.81
C PRO A 306 -22.19 15.67 -1.96
N SER A 307 -23.51 15.70 -2.17
CA SER A 307 -24.37 14.52 -2.17
C SER A 307 -25.11 14.42 -3.50
N ILE A 308 -24.85 13.36 -4.27
CA ILE A 308 -25.50 13.09 -5.56
C ILE A 308 -26.48 11.93 -5.41
N TYR A 309 -27.72 12.11 -5.86
CA TYR A 309 -28.66 11.01 -6.09
C TYR A 309 -28.58 10.57 -7.55
N LEU A 310 -28.70 9.26 -7.80
CA LEU A 310 -28.66 8.69 -9.14
C LEU A 310 -29.99 7.98 -9.45
N GLU A 311 -30.83 8.62 -10.25
CA GLU A 311 -32.13 8.06 -10.67
C GLU A 311 -31.97 6.86 -11.61
N SER A 312 -30.90 6.83 -12.41
CA SER A 312 -30.68 5.75 -13.38
C SER A 312 -29.21 5.31 -13.51
N LYS A 313 -29.05 4.13 -14.12
CA LYS A 313 -27.74 3.63 -14.57
C LYS A 313 -27.04 4.55 -15.59
N ARG A 314 -27.77 5.43 -16.29
CA ARG A 314 -27.16 6.38 -17.25
C ARG A 314 -26.33 7.42 -16.51
N ASP A 315 -26.85 7.91 -15.40
CA ASP A 315 -26.29 9.04 -14.65
C ASP A 315 -24.99 8.61 -13.95
N ALA A 316 -24.98 7.38 -13.41
CA ALA A 316 -23.78 6.72 -12.90
C ALA A 316 -22.62 6.65 -13.93
N PHE A 317 -22.95 6.52 -15.22
CA PHE A 317 -21.98 6.42 -16.31
C PHE A 317 -21.70 7.76 -17.02
N SER A 318 -22.23 8.88 -16.50
CA SER A 318 -22.00 10.21 -17.05
C SER A 318 -20.56 10.69 -16.81
N PRO A 319 -19.85 11.25 -17.82
CA PRO A 319 -18.57 11.90 -17.61
C PRO A 319 -18.62 13.07 -16.62
N VAL A 320 -19.80 13.69 -16.45
CA VAL A 320 -20.03 14.78 -15.48
C VAL A 320 -19.86 14.28 -14.05
N LEU A 321 -20.21 13.02 -13.75
CA LEU A 321 -20.04 12.44 -12.41
C LEU A 321 -18.55 12.26 -12.06
N LEU A 322 -17.73 11.83 -13.03
CA LEU A 322 -16.27 11.79 -12.87
C LEU A 322 -15.69 13.19 -12.64
N GLN A 323 -16.13 14.19 -13.41
CA GLN A 323 -15.67 15.57 -13.24
C GLN A 323 -16.06 16.14 -11.88
N PHE A 324 -17.29 15.89 -11.42
CA PHE A 324 -17.76 16.33 -10.10
C PHE A 324 -16.95 15.73 -8.96
N CYS A 325 -16.75 14.40 -8.99
CA CYS A 325 -15.97 13.69 -7.96
C CYS A 325 -14.48 14.02 -7.98
N THR A 326 -13.94 14.52 -9.09
CA THR A 326 -12.50 14.86 -9.21
C THR A 326 -12.20 16.37 -9.27
N ASP A 327 -13.19 17.28 -9.11
CA ASP A 327 -12.91 18.72 -8.93
C ASP A 327 -12.08 18.91 -7.64
N PRO A 328 -10.93 19.59 -7.69
CA PRO A 328 -10.08 19.79 -6.52
C PRO A 328 -10.77 20.46 -5.33
N ARG A 329 -11.86 21.22 -5.54
CA ARG A 329 -12.64 21.87 -4.47
C ARG A 329 -13.59 20.93 -3.75
N ASN A 330 -13.80 19.73 -4.27
CA ASN A 330 -14.71 18.72 -3.74
C ASN A 330 -13.89 17.62 -3.03
N PRO A 331 -13.71 17.68 -1.70
CA PRO A 331 -12.83 16.74 -1.01
C PRO A 331 -13.47 15.36 -0.83
N ILE A 332 -14.79 15.28 -0.72
CA ILE A 332 -15.52 14.03 -0.50
C ILE A 332 -16.92 14.13 -1.09
N THR A 333 -17.36 13.09 -1.78
CA THR A 333 -18.70 13.00 -2.38
C THR A 333 -19.39 11.73 -1.92
N VAL A 334 -20.65 11.85 -1.49
CA VAL A 334 -21.52 10.70 -1.22
C VAL A 334 -22.52 10.52 -2.36
N ILE A 335 -22.58 9.30 -2.90
CA ILE A 335 -23.40 8.94 -4.05
C ILE A 335 -24.49 8.00 -3.57
N ARG A 336 -25.68 8.57 -3.44
CA ARG A 336 -26.84 8.01 -2.76
C ARG A 336 -27.51 6.93 -3.61
N GLY A 337 -27.76 5.77 -3.00
CA GLY A 337 -28.50 4.67 -3.62
C GLY A 337 -27.82 3.98 -4.81
N LEU A 338 -26.52 4.21 -5.04
CA LEU A 338 -25.79 3.69 -6.21
C LEU A 338 -26.00 2.19 -6.43
N ALA A 339 -26.01 1.39 -5.35
CA ALA A 339 -26.23 -0.04 -5.42
C ALA A 339 -27.60 -0.40 -6.04
N GLY A 340 -28.65 0.36 -5.71
CA GLY A 340 -29.97 0.22 -6.32
C GLY A 340 -29.95 0.60 -7.81
N SER A 341 -29.42 1.79 -8.13
CA SER A 341 -29.36 2.33 -9.50
C SER A 341 -28.57 1.45 -10.48
N LEU A 342 -27.57 0.71 -9.99
CA LEU A 342 -26.78 -0.24 -10.77
C LEU A 342 -27.19 -1.72 -10.61
N ARG A 343 -28.12 -2.03 -9.70
CA ARG A 343 -28.52 -3.38 -9.30
C ARG A 343 -27.31 -4.23 -8.87
N LEU A 344 -26.57 -3.72 -7.88
CA LEU A 344 -25.51 -4.43 -7.16
C LEU A 344 -26.12 -5.35 -6.08
N ASN A 345 -25.81 -6.64 -6.13
CA ASN A 345 -26.16 -7.62 -5.12
C ASN A 345 -25.16 -7.52 -3.96
N LEU A 346 -25.42 -6.59 -3.04
CA LEU A 346 -24.62 -6.41 -1.82
C LEU A 346 -24.64 -7.65 -0.90
N GLY A 347 -25.65 -8.52 -1.03
CA GLY A 347 -25.73 -9.79 -0.29
C GLY A 347 -24.54 -10.72 -0.51
N LEU A 348 -23.82 -10.60 -1.63
CA LEU A 348 -22.56 -11.30 -1.90
C LEU A 348 -21.43 -10.94 -0.91
N PHE A 349 -21.56 -9.81 -0.21
CA PHE A 349 -20.64 -9.28 0.79
C PHE A 349 -21.25 -9.32 2.22
N SER A 350 -22.41 -9.98 2.38
CA SER A 350 -22.99 -10.24 3.70
C SER A 350 -22.08 -11.16 4.52
N THR A 351 -22.06 -10.96 5.84
CA THR A 351 -21.26 -11.78 6.76
C THR A 351 -21.52 -13.27 6.58
N LYS A 352 -22.79 -13.67 6.36
CA LYS A 352 -23.18 -15.05 6.04
C LYS A 352 -22.46 -15.59 4.80
N THR A 353 -22.60 -14.93 3.65
CA THR A 353 -22.01 -15.39 2.38
C THR A 353 -20.46 -15.36 2.40
N LEU A 354 -19.86 -14.46 3.20
CA LEU A 354 -18.41 -14.43 3.41
C LEU A 354 -17.90 -15.64 4.20
N VAL A 355 -18.63 -16.06 5.25
CA VAL A 355 -18.33 -17.30 5.99
C VAL A 355 -18.53 -18.54 5.12
N GLU A 356 -19.66 -18.61 4.40
CA GLU A 356 -19.96 -19.70 3.45
C GLU A 356 -18.90 -19.85 2.36
N ALA A 357 -18.36 -18.72 1.86
CA ALA A 357 -17.31 -18.73 0.84
C ALA A 357 -15.91 -19.03 1.40
N SER A 358 -15.56 -18.54 2.59
CA SER A 358 -14.20 -18.67 3.12
C SER A 358 -14.03 -18.38 4.62
N GLY A 359 -14.81 -19.02 5.49
CA GLY A 359 -14.76 -18.83 6.96
C GLY A 359 -13.36 -18.82 7.61
N GLU A 360 -12.42 -19.65 7.15
CA GLU A 360 -11.04 -19.71 7.68
C GLU A 360 -10.06 -18.69 7.07
N HIS A 361 -10.53 -17.69 6.33
CA HIS A 361 -9.69 -16.58 5.88
C HIS A 361 -9.30 -15.67 7.06
N THR A 362 -8.03 -15.26 7.13
CA THR A 362 -7.50 -14.43 8.21
C THR A 362 -8.10 -13.03 8.20
N VAL A 363 -8.48 -12.54 9.38
CA VAL A 363 -8.98 -11.18 9.62
C VAL A 363 -7.98 -10.47 10.53
N GLU A 364 -7.49 -9.29 10.13
CA GLU A 364 -6.80 -8.39 11.06
C GLU A 364 -7.86 -7.69 11.93
N VAL A 365 -7.62 -7.58 13.22
CA VAL A 365 -8.56 -7.00 14.18
C VAL A 365 -7.93 -5.78 14.86
N ARG A 366 -8.72 -4.73 15.07
CA ARG A 366 -8.44 -3.69 16.06
C ARG A 366 -9.35 -3.89 17.26
N THR A 367 -8.79 -3.95 18.46
CA THR A 367 -9.55 -3.85 19.71
C THR A 367 -9.55 -2.40 20.16
N GLN A 368 -10.74 -1.85 20.39
CA GLN A 368 -11.02 -0.42 20.56
C GLN A 368 -12.02 -0.21 21.71
N VAL A 369 -12.17 1.04 22.15
CA VAL A 369 -13.21 1.46 23.10
C VAL A 369 -14.36 2.10 22.34
N GLN A 370 -15.61 1.66 22.59
CA GLN A 370 -16.81 2.27 22.02
C GLN A 370 -17.06 3.65 22.63
N GLN A 371 -17.25 4.66 21.79
CA GLN A 371 -17.35 6.07 22.17
C GLN A 371 -18.25 6.85 21.19
N PRO A 372 -18.86 7.99 21.59
CA PRO A 372 -19.57 8.89 20.67
C PRO A 372 -18.67 9.35 19.52
N SER A 373 -19.19 9.44 18.31
CA SER A 373 -18.39 9.57 17.07
C SER A 373 -17.63 10.89 16.94
N ASP A 374 -18.14 11.96 17.54
CA ASP A 374 -17.50 13.28 17.65
C ASP A 374 -16.52 13.40 18.84
N GLU A 375 -16.35 12.34 19.63
CA GLU A 375 -15.55 12.33 20.86
C GLU A 375 -14.45 11.24 20.87
N ASN A 376 -13.36 11.50 21.57
CA ASN A 376 -12.35 10.51 21.94
C ASN A 376 -11.71 10.87 23.29
N TRP A 377 -12.10 10.15 24.34
CA TRP A 377 -11.70 10.37 25.73
C TRP A 377 -10.43 9.61 26.11
N ASP A 378 -9.77 10.06 27.17
CA ASP A 378 -8.72 9.29 27.84
C ASP A 378 -9.29 8.16 28.72
N LEU A 379 -8.43 7.24 29.18
CA LEU A 379 -8.81 6.08 30.01
C LEU A 379 -9.50 6.42 31.34
N THR A 380 -9.52 7.70 31.75
CA THR A 380 -10.23 8.17 32.95
C THR A 380 -11.59 8.79 32.63
N GLY A 381 -11.94 8.99 31.35
CA GLY A 381 -13.15 9.67 30.92
C GLY A 381 -13.20 11.15 31.30
N THR A 382 -12.05 11.79 31.58
CA THR A 382 -12.01 13.18 32.10
C THR A 382 -11.64 14.22 31.06
N ARG A 383 -11.01 13.84 29.95
CA ARG A 383 -10.63 14.77 28.87
C ARG A 383 -10.66 14.14 27.49
N GLN A 384 -11.01 14.96 26.50
CA GLN A 384 -10.81 14.68 25.08
C GLN A 384 -9.30 14.61 24.76
N ILE A 385 -8.89 13.66 23.92
CA ILE A 385 -7.49 13.45 23.50
C ILE A 385 -7.40 13.08 22.01
N TRP A 386 -6.30 13.44 21.37
CA TRP A 386 -6.04 13.09 19.97
C TRP A 386 -5.59 11.63 19.73
N PRO A 387 -4.76 10.98 20.57
CA PRO A 387 -4.41 9.58 20.37
C PRO A 387 -5.62 8.64 20.52
N CYS A 388 -5.81 7.73 19.56
CA CYS A 388 -6.92 6.78 19.54
C CYS A 388 -6.39 5.36 19.84
N GLU A 389 -6.85 4.72 20.92
CA GLU A 389 -6.45 3.36 21.25
C GLU A 389 -7.06 2.37 20.23
N SER A 390 -6.22 1.46 19.70
CA SER A 390 -6.53 0.69 18.49
C SER A 390 -5.55 -0.47 18.33
N SER A 391 -5.63 -1.47 19.21
CA SER A 391 -4.60 -2.52 19.33
C SER A 391 -4.79 -3.67 18.32
N ARG A 392 -3.71 -4.04 17.60
CA ARG A 392 -3.71 -5.05 16.52
C ARG A 392 -3.73 -6.49 17.07
N SER A 393 -4.66 -7.31 16.58
CA SER A 393 -4.68 -8.77 16.73
C SER A 393 -5.17 -9.46 15.44
N HIS A 394 -5.33 -10.79 15.44
CA HIS A 394 -5.77 -11.55 14.26
C HIS A 394 -6.78 -12.66 14.64
N THR A 395 -7.72 -12.96 13.75
CA THR A 395 -8.73 -14.04 13.88
C THR A 395 -9.09 -14.61 12.49
N THR A 396 -10.18 -15.39 12.36
CA THR A 396 -10.75 -15.82 11.07
C THR A 396 -12.13 -15.21 10.80
N ILE A 397 -12.57 -15.15 9.53
CA ILE A 397 -13.89 -14.61 9.15
C ILE A 397 -15.02 -15.30 9.94
N ALA A 398 -14.98 -16.62 10.12
CA ALA A 398 -15.98 -17.36 10.90
C ALA A 398 -16.05 -16.92 12.37
N LYS A 399 -14.88 -16.75 13.02
CA LYS A 399 -14.79 -16.32 14.43
C LYS A 399 -15.17 -14.85 14.61
N TYR A 400 -14.85 -13.99 13.63
CA TYR A 400 -15.30 -12.61 13.66
C TYR A 400 -16.81 -12.49 13.39
N ALA A 401 -17.36 -13.27 12.45
CA ALA A 401 -18.78 -13.33 12.17
C ALA A 401 -19.60 -13.76 13.41
N GLN A 402 -19.11 -14.75 14.17
CA GLN A 402 -19.72 -15.13 15.44
C GLN A 402 -19.74 -13.96 16.43
N TYR A 403 -18.61 -13.26 16.62
CA TYR A 403 -18.55 -12.07 17.48
C TYR A 403 -19.49 -10.95 17.01
N GLN A 404 -19.53 -10.65 15.71
CA GLN A 404 -20.40 -9.62 15.14
C GLN A 404 -21.89 -9.96 15.34
N ALA A 405 -22.25 -11.25 15.32
CA ALA A 405 -23.61 -11.72 15.56
C ALA A 405 -23.99 -11.72 17.05
N SER A 406 -23.13 -12.25 17.93
CA SER A 406 -23.37 -12.23 19.38
C SER A 406 -23.48 -10.80 19.90
N SER A 407 -22.60 -9.89 19.47
CA SER A 407 -22.67 -8.46 19.80
C SER A 407 -23.97 -7.78 19.38
N PHE A 408 -24.70 -8.31 18.40
CA PHE A 408 -26.00 -7.79 17.98
C PHE A 408 -27.17 -8.41 18.77
N GLN A 409 -27.05 -9.70 19.12
CA GLN A 409 -28.03 -10.37 19.99
C GLN A 409 -27.95 -9.85 21.44
N GLU A 410 -26.74 -9.58 21.93
CA GLU A 410 -26.46 -8.96 23.23
C GLU A 410 -27.15 -7.57 23.32
N SER A 411 -26.98 -6.70 22.33
CA SER A 411 -27.62 -5.37 22.35
C SER A 411 -29.14 -5.40 22.24
N LEU A 412 -29.72 -6.34 21.48
CA LEU A 412 -31.18 -6.51 21.41
C LEU A 412 -31.77 -6.99 22.75
N GLN A 413 -30.99 -7.75 23.53
CA GLN A 413 -31.37 -8.15 24.87
C GLN A 413 -31.25 -6.97 25.85
N GLU A 414 -30.17 -6.19 25.80
CA GLU A 414 -30.00 -4.96 26.60
C GLU A 414 -31.10 -3.92 26.33
N GLU A 415 -31.45 -3.68 25.06
CA GLU A 415 -32.57 -2.81 24.67
C GLU A 415 -33.89 -3.31 25.28
N LYS A 416 -34.22 -4.60 25.12
CA LYS A 416 -35.46 -5.18 25.65
C LYS A 416 -35.51 -5.17 27.19
N GLU A 417 -34.42 -5.49 27.87
CA GLU A 417 -34.36 -5.45 29.34
C GLU A 417 -34.56 -4.02 29.86
N SER A 418 -34.09 -3.00 29.14
CA SER A 418 -34.38 -1.60 29.46
C SER A 418 -35.83 -1.15 29.18
N GLU A 419 -36.46 -1.66 28.11
CA GLU A 419 -37.89 -1.42 27.84
C GLU A 419 -38.80 -2.09 28.90
N ASP A 420 -38.45 -3.31 29.32
CA ASP A 420 -39.16 -4.02 30.40
C ASP A 420 -39.03 -3.24 31.73
N GLU A 421 -37.81 -2.78 32.10
CA GLU A 421 -37.59 -1.98 33.33
C GLU A 421 -38.33 -0.63 33.32
N GLU A 422 -38.31 0.12 32.21
CA GLU A 422 -39.03 1.42 32.11
C GLU A 422 -40.57 1.24 32.12
N SER A 423 -41.08 0.02 31.92
CA SER A 423 -42.52 -0.31 31.93
C SER A 423 -43.09 -0.70 33.30
N GLU A 424 -42.26 -1.07 34.29
CA GLU A 424 -42.68 -1.54 35.61
C GLU A 424 -42.69 -0.43 36.70
N GLU A 425 -42.28 0.80 36.39
CA GLU A 425 -42.31 1.95 37.31
C GLU A 425 -43.75 2.40 37.66
N PRO A 426 -44.22 2.26 38.91
CA PRO A 426 -45.59 2.61 39.29
C PRO A 426 -45.72 4.08 39.75
N ASP A 427 -46.78 4.75 39.32
CA ASP A 427 -47.09 6.16 39.67
C ASP A 427 -47.13 6.41 41.19
N SER A 428 -46.02 6.91 41.74
CA SER A 428 -45.78 7.03 43.18
C SER A 428 -45.18 8.39 43.52
N THR A 429 -46.05 9.34 43.87
CA THR A 429 -45.68 10.74 44.12
C THR A 429 -44.96 10.95 45.47
N THR A 430 -43.66 10.65 45.55
CA THR A 430 -42.77 11.14 46.62
C THR A 430 -41.44 11.68 46.07
N GLY A 431 -41.30 13.01 46.09
CA GLY A 431 -40.13 13.69 45.55
C GLY A 431 -38.84 13.41 46.32
N THR A 432 -37.98 12.57 45.75
CA THR A 432 -36.60 12.34 46.18
C THR A 432 -35.68 12.77 45.04
N PRO A 433 -34.63 13.58 45.26
CA PRO A 433 -33.76 14.00 44.16
C PRO A 433 -33.04 12.78 43.56
N PRO A 434 -32.92 12.68 42.22
CA PRO A 434 -32.26 11.55 41.59
C PRO A 434 -30.78 11.54 42.00
N SER A 435 -30.35 10.47 42.67
CA SER A 435 -28.94 10.24 43.00
C SER A 435 -28.20 9.72 41.77
N SER A 436 -28.18 10.52 40.70
CA SER A 436 -27.44 10.27 39.46
C SER A 436 -25.93 10.47 39.67
N ALA A 437 -25.35 9.70 40.58
CA ALA A 437 -23.93 9.43 40.58
C ALA A 437 -23.66 8.61 39.31
N PRO A 438 -22.86 9.09 38.34
CA PRO A 438 -22.51 8.29 37.18
C PRO A 438 -21.66 7.12 37.66
N ASP A 439 -22.21 5.90 37.56
CA ASP A 439 -21.45 4.68 37.77
C ASP A 439 -20.22 4.71 36.83
N PRO A 440 -19.03 4.27 37.26
CA PRO A 440 -17.78 4.67 36.62
C PRO A 440 -17.65 4.03 35.24
N LYS A 441 -18.07 4.79 34.20
CA LYS A 441 -18.23 4.40 32.79
C LYS A 441 -17.44 3.13 32.44
N ASN A 442 -18.13 1.98 32.45
CA ASN A 442 -17.55 0.74 31.99
C ASN A 442 -17.26 0.86 30.49
N HIS A 443 -15.98 1.08 30.16
CA HIS A 443 -15.51 1.33 28.80
C HIS A 443 -15.75 0.07 27.95
N HIS A 444 -16.85 0.02 27.20
CA HIS A 444 -17.21 -1.14 26.40
C HIS A 444 -16.14 -1.42 25.33
N ILE A 445 -15.58 -2.64 25.35
CA ILE A 445 -14.45 -3.03 24.51
C ILE A 445 -14.94 -3.78 23.28
N ILE A 446 -14.91 -3.08 22.15
CA ILE A 446 -15.31 -3.60 20.85
C ILE A 446 -14.11 -4.13 20.05
N LYS A 447 -14.41 -4.98 19.07
CA LYS A 447 -13.45 -5.46 18.07
C LYS A 447 -13.93 -5.02 16.69
N PHE A 448 -12.99 -4.62 15.84
CA PHE A 448 -13.23 -4.19 14.47
C PHE A 448 -12.40 -5.06 13.52
N GLY A 449 -13.08 -5.83 12.66
CA GLY A 449 -12.45 -6.64 11.61
C GLY A 449 -12.11 -5.78 10.41
N THR A 450 -10.82 -5.61 10.13
CA THR A 450 -10.31 -4.61 9.20
C THR A 450 -9.38 -5.21 8.14
N ASN A 451 -9.28 -4.53 6.99
CA ASN A 451 -8.32 -4.81 5.92
C ASN A 451 -8.33 -6.27 5.39
N ILE A 452 -9.49 -6.93 5.43
CA ILE A 452 -9.67 -8.33 5.00
C ILE A 452 -9.52 -8.39 3.47
N ASP A 453 -8.56 -9.16 2.95
CA ASP A 453 -8.22 -9.09 1.52
C ASP A 453 -9.09 -9.97 0.62
N LEU A 454 -9.70 -9.32 -0.38
CA LEU A 454 -10.50 -9.97 -1.40
C LEU A 454 -9.75 -10.13 -2.74
N SER A 455 -8.41 -10.23 -2.76
CA SER A 455 -7.63 -10.30 -4.02
C SER A 455 -7.68 -11.63 -4.76
N ASP A 456 -7.96 -12.74 -4.06
CA ASP A 456 -8.04 -14.09 -4.62
C ASP A 456 -9.22 -14.20 -5.61
N ALA A 457 -8.96 -13.93 -6.89
CA ALA A 457 -9.95 -13.94 -7.96
C ALA A 457 -10.56 -15.31 -8.27
N LYS A 458 -10.06 -16.40 -7.67
CA LYS A 458 -10.71 -17.72 -7.71
C LYS A 458 -11.73 -17.86 -6.58
N ARG A 459 -11.37 -17.45 -5.36
CA ARG A 459 -12.21 -17.50 -4.16
C ARG A 459 -13.34 -16.48 -4.19
N TRP A 460 -13.00 -15.22 -4.44
CA TRP A 460 -13.92 -14.07 -4.38
C TRP A 460 -14.52 -13.73 -5.76
N LYS A 461 -14.61 -14.73 -6.65
CA LYS A 461 -15.05 -14.55 -8.03
C LYS A 461 -16.41 -13.83 -8.16
N PRO A 462 -17.50 -14.25 -7.50
CA PRO A 462 -18.79 -13.57 -7.67
C PRO A 462 -18.77 -12.14 -7.11
N GLN A 463 -18.12 -11.91 -5.96
CA GLN A 463 -17.91 -10.59 -5.38
C GLN A 463 -17.20 -9.65 -6.36
N LEU A 464 -16.04 -10.05 -6.88
CA LEU A 464 -15.24 -9.22 -7.78
C LEU A 464 -15.89 -9.01 -9.16
N GLN A 465 -16.62 -10.01 -9.68
CA GLN A 465 -17.37 -9.87 -10.92
C GLN A 465 -18.53 -8.86 -10.79
N GLU A 466 -19.15 -8.77 -9.61
CA GLU A 466 -20.25 -7.84 -9.37
C GLU A 466 -19.80 -6.37 -9.46
N LEU A 467 -18.59 -6.06 -8.96
CA LEU A 467 -18.01 -4.72 -9.00
C LEU A 467 -17.68 -4.24 -10.43
N LEU A 468 -17.64 -5.14 -11.43
CA LEU A 468 -17.50 -4.74 -12.83
C LEU A 468 -18.72 -3.97 -13.36
N LYS A 469 -19.87 -4.02 -12.66
CA LYS A 469 -21.05 -3.20 -12.95
C LYS A 469 -20.82 -1.70 -12.71
N LEU A 470 -19.83 -1.32 -11.90
CA LEU A 470 -19.53 0.08 -11.56
C LEU A 470 -19.07 0.90 -12.79
N PRO A 471 -19.15 2.24 -12.73
CA PRO A 471 -18.56 3.15 -13.71
C PRO A 471 -17.04 2.97 -13.81
N ALA A 472 -16.47 3.19 -15.00
CA ALA A 472 -15.08 2.84 -15.29
C ALA A 472 -14.02 3.59 -14.45
N PHE A 473 -14.35 4.71 -13.82
CA PHE A 473 -13.45 5.47 -12.94
C PHE A 473 -13.49 5.03 -11.47
N MET A 474 -14.51 4.26 -11.07
CA MET A 474 -14.66 3.70 -9.72
C MET A 474 -14.13 2.27 -9.62
N ARG A 475 -13.86 1.58 -10.74
CA ARG A 475 -13.43 0.18 -10.73
C ARG A 475 -12.00 0.03 -10.21
N VAL A 476 -11.81 -1.04 -9.41
CA VAL A 476 -10.51 -1.58 -8.98
C VAL A 476 -9.50 -1.60 -10.14
N THR A 477 -9.91 -2.13 -11.30
CA THR A 477 -9.09 -2.20 -12.51
C THR A 477 -9.71 -1.41 -13.67
N SER A 478 -8.96 -0.47 -14.24
CA SER A 478 -9.39 0.38 -15.35
C SER A 478 -8.19 0.99 -16.08
N THR A 479 -8.28 1.17 -17.40
CA THR A 479 -7.23 1.87 -18.16
C THR A 479 -7.06 3.33 -17.73
N GLY A 480 -8.12 3.94 -17.18
CA GLY A 480 -8.12 5.28 -16.60
C GLY A 480 -7.69 5.37 -15.13
N ASN A 481 -7.25 4.25 -14.52
CA ASN A 481 -6.78 4.18 -13.14
C ASN A 481 -5.25 3.94 -13.12
N MET A 482 -4.47 4.89 -12.60
CA MET A 482 -3.01 4.79 -12.46
C MET A 482 -2.56 3.55 -11.66
N LEU A 483 -3.35 3.09 -10.68
CA LEU A 483 -3.05 1.89 -9.90
C LEU A 483 -3.16 0.59 -10.70
N SER A 484 -3.85 0.61 -11.85
CA SER A 484 -3.84 -0.48 -12.83
C SER A 484 -2.56 -0.51 -13.68
N HIS A 485 -1.79 0.59 -13.70
CA HIS A 485 -0.49 0.69 -14.39
C HIS A 485 0.71 0.43 -13.46
N VAL A 486 0.47 0.03 -12.20
CA VAL A 486 1.50 -0.41 -11.24
C VAL A 486 2.17 -1.73 -11.69
N GLY A 487 1.48 -2.57 -12.46
CA GLY A 487 2.02 -3.82 -13.00
C GLY A 487 2.21 -4.95 -11.99
N HIS A 488 1.80 -4.76 -10.74
CA HIS A 488 1.77 -5.76 -9.67
C HIS A 488 0.70 -5.38 -8.63
N THR A 489 0.41 -6.31 -7.71
CA THR A 489 -0.57 -6.15 -6.65
C THR A 489 -0.06 -5.22 -5.54
N ILE A 490 -0.90 -4.27 -5.13
CA ILE A 490 -0.80 -3.54 -3.86
C ILE A 490 -2.13 -3.78 -3.12
N LEU A 491 -2.08 -4.61 -2.08
CA LEU A 491 -3.28 -5.07 -1.36
C LEU A 491 -4.04 -3.88 -0.75
N GLY A 492 -5.36 -3.87 -0.92
CA GLY A 492 -6.24 -2.76 -0.50
C GLY A 492 -6.21 -1.53 -1.41
N MET A 493 -5.17 -1.32 -2.23
CA MET A 493 -5.14 -0.24 -3.20
C MET A 493 -5.69 -0.66 -4.56
N ASN A 494 -5.11 -1.70 -5.18
CA ASN A 494 -5.60 -2.28 -6.44
C ASN A 494 -6.19 -3.70 -6.26
N THR A 495 -6.51 -4.05 -5.01
CA THR A 495 -7.41 -5.15 -4.63
C THR A 495 -8.47 -4.60 -3.68
N VAL A 496 -9.60 -5.29 -3.58
CA VAL A 496 -10.67 -4.91 -2.65
C VAL A 496 -10.29 -5.37 -1.24
N GLN A 497 -10.41 -4.47 -0.27
CA GLN A 497 -10.47 -4.82 1.15
C GLN A 497 -11.89 -4.75 1.67
N LEU A 498 -12.21 -5.68 2.57
CA LEU A 498 -13.45 -5.77 3.32
C LEU A 498 -13.19 -5.36 4.77
N TYR A 499 -14.21 -4.73 5.35
CA TYR A 499 -14.29 -4.28 6.72
C TYR A 499 -15.59 -4.85 7.31
N MET A 500 -15.53 -5.47 8.48
CA MET A 500 -16.68 -6.02 9.20
C MET A 500 -16.77 -5.33 10.56
N LYS A 501 -17.92 -4.72 10.88
CA LYS A 501 -18.04 -3.73 11.96
C LYS A 501 -19.19 -4.02 12.92
N VAL A 502 -19.00 -3.57 14.15
CA VAL A 502 -20.00 -3.37 15.20
C VAL A 502 -20.10 -1.86 15.52
N PRO A 503 -21.13 -1.36 16.21
CA PRO A 503 -21.21 0.05 16.63
C PRO A 503 -19.92 0.54 17.31
N GLY A 504 -19.52 1.76 17.00
CA GLY A 504 -18.27 2.33 17.49
C GLY A 504 -16.99 1.90 16.78
N SER A 505 -17.03 0.97 15.81
CA SER A 505 -15.81 0.54 15.09
C SER A 505 -15.18 1.70 14.31
N ARG A 506 -13.94 2.08 14.67
CA ARG A 506 -13.23 3.27 14.14
C ARG A 506 -12.15 2.93 13.13
N THR A 507 -12.20 3.60 11.97
CA THR A 507 -11.02 3.87 11.16
C THR A 507 -10.51 5.27 11.53
N PRO A 508 -9.33 5.39 12.19
CA PRO A 508 -8.80 6.67 12.68
C PRO A 508 -8.43 7.64 11.55
N GLY A 509 -8.06 8.87 11.92
CA GLY A 509 -7.63 9.93 11.02
C GLY A 509 -6.45 9.51 10.15
N HIS A 510 -6.57 9.72 8.84
CA HIS A 510 -5.53 9.46 7.85
C HIS A 510 -5.78 10.25 6.55
N GLN A 511 -4.76 10.26 5.69
CA GLN A 511 -4.91 10.42 4.25
C GLN A 511 -4.51 9.11 3.57
N GLU A 512 -5.09 8.86 2.40
CA GLU A 512 -4.79 7.64 1.65
C GLU A 512 -3.32 7.50 1.26
N ASN A 513 -2.90 6.24 1.08
CA ASN A 513 -1.55 5.90 0.64
C ASN A 513 -1.20 6.64 -0.65
N ASN A 514 -0.12 7.41 -0.62
CA ASN A 514 0.29 8.31 -1.71
C ASN A 514 -0.84 9.25 -2.20
N ASN A 515 -1.74 9.71 -1.31
CA ASN A 515 -2.85 10.63 -1.61
C ASN A 515 -3.77 10.17 -2.77
N PHE A 516 -3.89 8.86 -3.03
CA PHE A 516 -4.82 8.35 -4.05
C PHE A 516 -6.29 8.55 -3.63
N CYS A 517 -7.21 8.67 -4.59
CA CYS A 517 -8.64 8.67 -4.29
C CYS A 517 -9.05 7.31 -3.73
N SER A 518 -10.13 7.28 -2.96
CA SER A 518 -10.69 6.05 -2.38
C SER A 518 -12.16 5.89 -2.76
N VAL A 519 -12.57 4.64 -2.92
CA VAL A 519 -13.94 4.23 -3.15
C VAL A 519 -14.36 3.33 -2.00
N ASN A 520 -15.41 3.70 -1.28
CA ASN A 520 -15.99 2.88 -0.22
C ASN A 520 -17.49 2.66 -0.46
N ILE A 521 -17.98 1.43 -0.30
CA ILE A 521 -19.41 1.09 -0.38
C ILE A 521 -19.82 0.44 0.95
N ASN A 522 -20.86 0.97 1.61
CA ASN A 522 -21.49 0.34 2.75
C ASN A 522 -22.41 -0.80 2.27
N ILE A 523 -22.25 -1.98 2.83
CA ILE A 523 -23.06 -3.18 2.56
C ILE A 523 -24.33 -3.20 3.43
N GLY A 524 -24.30 -2.53 4.59
CA GLY A 524 -25.33 -2.58 5.62
C GLY A 524 -25.23 -3.81 6.54
N PRO A 525 -26.26 -4.07 7.37
CA PRO A 525 -27.50 -3.29 7.47
C PRO A 525 -27.33 -1.90 8.10
N GLY A 526 -26.39 -1.72 9.04
CA GLY A 526 -26.18 -0.46 9.73
C GLY A 526 -25.48 0.64 8.93
N ASP A 527 -25.55 1.85 9.47
CA ASP A 527 -24.95 3.07 8.90
C ASP A 527 -23.46 3.25 9.31
N CYS A 528 -22.74 4.09 8.54
CA CYS A 528 -21.42 4.59 8.88
C CYS A 528 -21.42 6.12 8.90
N GLU A 529 -20.86 6.73 9.93
CA GLU A 529 -20.63 8.18 10.00
C GLU A 529 -19.20 8.53 9.56
N TRP A 530 -19.10 9.55 8.72
CA TRP A 530 -17.89 10.01 8.06
C TRP A 530 -17.59 11.45 8.46
N PHE A 531 -16.30 11.71 8.71
CA PHE A 531 -15.74 13.02 8.93
C PHE A 531 -14.59 13.23 7.94
N ALA A 532 -14.53 14.39 7.28
CA ALA A 532 -13.49 14.70 6.31
C ALA A 532 -13.10 16.18 6.30
N VAL A 533 -11.82 16.43 5.98
CA VAL A 533 -11.22 17.75 5.83
C VAL A 533 -10.45 17.80 4.52
N HIS A 534 -10.61 18.90 3.78
CA HIS A 534 -9.96 19.14 2.49
C HIS A 534 -8.42 19.11 2.60
N GLU A 535 -7.75 18.50 1.60
CA GLU A 535 -6.30 18.27 1.54
C GLU A 535 -5.46 19.42 2.11
N HIS A 536 -5.63 20.65 1.60
CA HIS A 536 -4.98 21.90 2.06
C HIS A 536 -4.70 22.03 3.57
N TYR A 537 -5.55 21.53 4.46
CA TYR A 537 -5.37 21.66 5.92
C TYR A 537 -4.53 20.53 6.56
N TRP A 538 -4.01 19.58 5.78
CA TRP A 538 -3.32 18.39 6.31
C TRP A 538 -2.07 18.72 7.13
N GLU A 539 -1.33 19.78 6.79
CA GLU A 539 -0.16 20.22 7.55
C GLU A 539 -0.56 20.77 8.93
N THR A 540 -1.70 21.47 9.03
CA THR A 540 -2.24 21.96 10.31
C THR A 540 -2.70 20.79 11.20
N ILE A 541 -3.31 19.76 10.61
CA ILE A 541 -3.69 18.53 11.32
C ILE A 541 -2.43 17.74 11.75
N SER A 542 -1.39 17.66 10.91
CA SER A 542 -0.10 17.09 11.31
C SER A 542 0.52 17.85 12.50
N ALA A 543 0.35 19.17 12.57
CA ALA A 543 0.80 19.98 13.69
C ALA A 543 -0.09 19.87 14.95
N PHE A 544 -1.28 19.26 14.87
CA PHE A 544 -2.00 18.76 16.04
C PHE A 544 -1.43 17.42 16.49
N CYS A 545 -1.28 16.45 15.58
CA CYS A 545 -0.68 15.15 15.88
C CYS A 545 0.69 15.28 16.57
N ASP A 546 1.59 16.11 16.03
CA ASP A 546 2.90 16.41 16.62
C ASP A 546 2.78 17.04 18.03
N ARG A 547 1.80 17.93 18.27
CA ARG A 547 1.55 18.55 19.60
C ARG A 547 1.02 17.56 20.63
N HIS A 548 0.24 16.57 20.20
CA HIS A 548 -0.34 15.55 21.08
C HIS A 548 0.50 14.25 21.15
N GLY A 549 1.70 14.25 20.55
CA GLY A 549 2.67 13.15 20.68
C GLY A 549 2.34 11.90 19.85
N VAL A 550 1.56 12.04 18.77
CA VAL A 550 1.19 10.95 17.86
C VAL A 550 1.68 11.27 16.44
N ASP A 551 2.24 10.30 15.73
CA ASP A 551 2.72 10.53 14.36
C ASP A 551 1.54 10.63 13.37
N TYR A 552 1.56 11.66 12.52
CA TYR A 552 0.49 11.93 11.57
C TYR A 552 0.32 10.85 10.47
N LEU A 553 1.42 10.25 10.00
CA LEU A 553 1.41 9.34 8.84
C LEU A 553 1.23 7.86 9.24
N THR A 554 1.54 7.51 10.49
CA THR A 554 1.61 6.12 10.97
C THR A 554 1.00 5.86 12.35
N GLY A 555 0.65 6.91 13.11
CA GLY A 555 -0.04 6.80 14.39
C GLY A 555 -1.55 6.61 14.25
N SER A 556 -2.21 6.28 15.36
CA SER A 556 -3.68 6.19 15.44
C SER A 556 -4.21 7.42 16.19
N TRP A 557 -4.98 8.26 15.51
CA TRP A 557 -5.51 9.52 16.07
C TRP A 557 -6.97 9.78 15.69
N TRP A 558 -7.70 10.47 16.55
CA TRP A 558 -9.08 10.92 16.37
C TRP A 558 -9.13 12.43 16.64
N PRO A 559 -9.43 13.28 15.65
CA PRO A 559 -9.44 14.73 15.86
C PRO A 559 -10.51 15.19 16.85
N ILE A 560 -10.13 16.10 17.74
CA ILE A 560 -11.08 16.87 18.55
C ILE A 560 -11.71 17.93 17.63
N LEU A 561 -13.03 17.93 17.47
CA LEU A 561 -13.69 18.82 16.50
C LEU A 561 -13.53 20.31 16.85
N ASP A 562 -13.59 20.67 18.12
CA ASP A 562 -13.41 22.06 18.57
C ASP A 562 -12.00 22.60 18.31
N ASP A 563 -10.97 21.75 18.33
CA ASP A 563 -9.59 22.12 17.94
C ASP A 563 -9.53 22.51 16.45
N LEU A 564 -10.26 21.78 15.60
CA LEU A 564 -10.36 22.07 14.17
C LEU A 564 -11.13 23.37 13.93
N TYR A 565 -12.28 23.57 14.58
CA TYR A 565 -13.08 24.79 14.46
C TYR A 565 -12.34 26.02 15.00
N ALA A 566 -11.64 25.91 16.13
CA ALA A 566 -10.78 26.97 16.66
C ALA A 566 -9.61 27.31 15.71
N SER A 567 -9.18 26.34 14.90
CA SER A 567 -8.13 26.50 13.88
C SER A 567 -8.67 26.94 12.51
N ASN A 568 -9.94 27.36 12.40
CA ASN A 568 -10.57 27.80 11.16
C ASN A 568 -10.68 26.70 10.07
N ILE A 569 -10.70 25.41 10.47
CA ILE A 569 -10.73 24.25 9.56
C ILE A 569 -12.19 23.78 9.34
N PRO A 570 -12.70 23.75 8.09
CA PRO A 570 -13.99 23.17 7.78
C PRO A 570 -14.00 21.64 7.89
N VAL A 571 -15.02 21.09 8.56
CA VAL A 571 -15.23 19.64 8.70
C VAL A 571 -16.52 19.23 8.00
N TYR A 572 -16.39 18.37 6.99
CA TYR A 572 -17.52 17.71 6.34
C TYR A 572 -17.95 16.51 7.19
N ARG A 573 -19.17 16.54 7.72
CA ARG A 573 -19.76 15.47 8.53
C ARG A 573 -21.01 14.92 7.84
N PHE A 574 -21.14 13.61 7.70
CA PHE A 574 -22.31 12.97 7.07
C PHE A 574 -22.41 11.47 7.37
N VAL A 575 -23.60 10.91 7.15
CA VAL A 575 -23.87 9.47 7.25
C VAL A 575 -23.91 8.81 5.86
N GLN A 576 -23.32 7.62 5.73
CA GLN A 576 -23.33 6.73 4.57
C GLN A 576 -24.24 5.53 4.84
N ARG A 577 -25.33 5.42 4.07
CA ARG A 577 -26.32 4.35 4.21
C ARG A 577 -25.97 3.09 3.41
N PRO A 578 -26.60 1.93 3.69
CA PRO A 578 -26.45 0.73 2.88
C PRO A 578 -26.65 1.01 1.38
N GLY A 579 -25.66 0.65 0.56
CA GLY A 579 -25.67 0.89 -0.89
C GLY A 579 -25.26 2.29 -1.35
N ASP A 580 -24.94 3.21 -0.43
CA ASP A 580 -24.27 4.48 -0.75
C ASP A 580 -22.77 4.25 -0.98
N LEU A 581 -22.25 4.88 -2.04
CA LEU A 581 -20.81 4.93 -2.30
C LEU A 581 -20.25 6.26 -1.81
N VAL A 582 -19.19 6.23 -1.01
CA VAL A 582 -18.37 7.40 -0.68
C VAL A 582 -17.14 7.41 -1.57
N TRP A 583 -16.96 8.53 -2.28
CA TRP A 583 -15.77 8.86 -3.04
C TRP A 583 -14.95 9.86 -2.24
N ILE A 584 -13.76 9.44 -1.80
CA ILE A 584 -12.79 10.29 -1.12
C ILE A 584 -11.82 10.79 -2.19
N ASN A 585 -11.80 12.10 -2.42
CA ASN A 585 -10.94 12.70 -3.45
C ASN A 585 -9.47 12.74 -3.00
N ALA A 586 -8.57 13.00 -3.94
CA ALA A 586 -7.13 12.92 -3.75
C ALA A 586 -6.66 13.76 -2.55
N GLY A 587 -5.97 13.11 -1.60
CA GLY A 587 -5.39 13.76 -0.43
C GLY A 587 -6.37 14.26 0.63
N THR A 588 -7.66 13.95 0.56
CA THR A 588 -8.61 14.31 1.63
C THR A 588 -8.27 13.60 2.95
N VAL A 589 -8.18 14.37 4.03
CA VAL A 589 -7.98 13.85 5.39
C VAL A 589 -9.33 13.35 5.89
N HIS A 590 -9.44 12.13 6.43
CA HIS A 590 -10.73 11.60 6.87
C HIS A 590 -10.63 10.55 7.98
N TRP A 591 -11.73 10.36 8.71
CA TRP A 591 -11.94 9.35 9.74
C TRP A 591 -13.40 8.88 9.75
N VAL A 592 -13.64 7.64 10.19
CA VAL A 592 -14.93 6.94 10.00
C VAL A 592 -15.29 6.10 11.23
N GLN A 593 -16.55 6.16 11.68
CA GLN A 593 -17.11 5.31 12.72
C GLN A 593 -18.34 4.56 12.20
N ALA A 594 -18.47 3.26 12.50
CA ALA A 594 -19.75 2.56 12.36
C ALA A 594 -20.74 3.05 13.43
N THR A 595 -21.97 3.38 13.04
CA THR A 595 -23.07 3.64 13.98
C THR A 595 -23.86 2.36 14.24
N GLY A 596 -24.02 1.48 13.24
CA GLY A 596 -24.64 0.15 13.39
C GLY A 596 -23.73 -1.00 12.94
N TRP A 597 -24.16 -2.25 13.16
CA TRP A 597 -23.52 -3.45 12.61
C TRP A 597 -23.59 -3.42 11.08
N CYS A 598 -22.43 -3.36 10.44
CA CYS A 598 -22.33 -3.23 8.99
C CYS A 598 -21.03 -3.84 8.45
N ASN A 599 -21.02 -4.12 7.16
CA ASN A 599 -19.77 -4.36 6.43
C ASN A 599 -19.53 -3.20 5.44
N ASN A 600 -18.26 -2.89 5.15
CA ASN A 600 -17.90 -2.02 4.02
C ASN A 600 -16.91 -2.74 3.12
N ILE A 601 -16.92 -2.42 1.83
CA ILE A 601 -15.81 -2.73 0.91
C ILE A 601 -15.17 -1.45 0.43
N ALA A 602 -13.84 -1.44 0.30
CA ALA A 602 -13.11 -0.30 -0.23
C ALA A 602 -11.87 -0.69 -1.05
N TRP A 603 -11.44 0.21 -1.91
CA TRP A 603 -10.18 0.16 -2.67
C TRP A 603 -9.81 1.56 -3.17
N ASN A 604 -8.56 1.75 -3.59
CA ASN A 604 -8.12 3.02 -4.17
C ASN A 604 -8.28 3.09 -5.69
N VAL A 605 -8.41 4.31 -6.20
CA VAL A 605 -8.34 4.61 -7.64
C VAL A 605 -7.47 5.85 -7.85
N GLY A 606 -6.64 5.83 -8.88
CA GLY A 606 -5.84 6.99 -9.31
C GLY A 606 -6.38 7.55 -10.61
N PRO A 607 -7.41 8.42 -10.60
CA PRO A 607 -7.89 9.05 -11.83
C PRO A 607 -6.76 9.82 -12.53
N LEU A 608 -6.75 9.78 -13.86
CA LEU A 608 -5.78 10.50 -14.69
C LEU A 608 -6.11 12.01 -14.74
N THR A 609 -5.84 12.72 -13.65
CA THR A 609 -5.93 14.18 -13.54
C THR A 609 -4.63 14.78 -13.00
N ALA A 610 -4.32 16.02 -13.40
CA ALA A 610 -3.17 16.75 -12.88
C ALA A 610 -3.14 16.81 -11.33
N TYR A 611 -4.29 17.08 -10.70
CA TYR A 611 -4.41 17.19 -9.24
C TYR A 611 -4.07 15.89 -8.51
N GLN A 612 -4.59 14.75 -8.98
CA GLN A 612 -4.27 13.44 -8.40
C GLN A 612 -2.77 13.12 -8.56
N TYR A 613 -2.21 13.34 -9.74
CA TYR A 613 -0.80 13.03 -10.01
C TYR A 613 0.16 13.92 -9.22
N GLN A 614 -0.15 15.22 -9.10
CA GLN A 614 0.57 16.16 -8.25
C GLN A 614 0.60 15.69 -6.80
N LEU A 615 -0.57 15.46 -6.19
CA LEU A 615 -0.67 15.07 -4.77
C LEU A 615 0.01 13.74 -4.48
N ALA A 616 0.02 12.81 -5.43
CA ALA A 616 0.69 11.52 -5.29
C ALA A 616 2.22 11.63 -5.34
N LEU A 617 2.77 12.53 -6.18
CA LEU A 617 4.20 12.86 -6.16
C LEU A 617 4.59 13.67 -4.92
N GLU A 618 3.77 14.61 -4.46
CA GLU A 618 4.05 15.40 -3.25
C GLU A 618 4.14 14.49 -2.02
N ARG A 619 3.18 13.58 -1.85
CA ARG A 619 3.24 12.57 -0.77
C ARG A 619 4.40 11.60 -0.96
N TYR A 620 4.78 11.25 -2.19
CA TYR A 620 5.94 10.41 -2.46
C TYR A 620 7.27 11.07 -2.02
N GLU A 621 7.47 12.37 -2.29
CA GLU A 621 8.67 13.08 -1.84
C GLU A 621 8.65 13.37 -0.33
N TRP A 622 7.48 13.68 0.24
CA TRP A 622 7.31 13.83 1.69
C TRP A 622 7.61 12.53 2.45
N ASN A 623 7.21 11.39 1.91
CA ASN A 623 7.53 10.08 2.45
C ASN A 623 9.05 9.81 2.46
N GLU A 624 9.82 10.18 1.43
CA GLU A 624 11.30 10.11 1.47
C GLU A 624 11.86 11.00 2.61
N VAL A 625 11.29 12.18 2.83
CA VAL A 625 11.73 13.10 3.90
C VAL A 625 11.41 12.56 5.30
N LYS A 626 10.22 12.00 5.51
CA LYS A 626 9.78 11.41 6.79
C LYS A 626 10.31 9.99 7.03
N ASN A 627 10.96 9.36 6.04
CA ASN A 627 11.39 7.94 6.05
C ASN A 627 10.21 6.95 6.17
N VAL A 628 9.09 7.29 5.54
CA VAL A 628 7.91 6.44 5.41
C VAL A 628 7.93 5.77 4.03
N LYS A 629 7.47 4.52 3.94
CA LYS A 629 7.36 3.82 2.65
C LYS A 629 6.22 4.40 1.82
N SER A 630 6.51 4.93 0.64
CA SER A 630 5.50 5.01 -0.41
C SER A 630 5.23 3.62 -0.96
N ILE A 631 4.04 3.08 -0.71
CA ILE A 631 3.67 1.76 -1.25
C ILE A 631 3.33 1.82 -2.75
N VAL A 632 2.97 3.01 -3.26
CA VAL A 632 2.86 3.25 -4.71
C VAL A 632 4.22 3.71 -5.25
N PRO A 633 4.84 2.95 -6.18
CA PRO A 633 6.13 3.30 -6.77
C PRO A 633 5.92 4.33 -7.88
N MET A 634 5.85 5.61 -7.50
CA MET A 634 5.44 6.68 -8.41
C MET A 634 6.35 6.85 -9.63
N ILE A 635 7.64 6.50 -9.55
CA ILE A 635 8.53 6.58 -10.70
C ILE A 635 8.23 5.45 -11.68
N HIS A 636 8.11 4.21 -11.18
CA HIS A 636 7.66 3.06 -11.98
C HIS A 636 6.28 3.29 -12.65
N VAL A 637 5.29 3.79 -11.89
CA VAL A 637 3.95 4.11 -12.42
C VAL A 637 4.03 5.17 -13.51
N SER A 638 4.81 6.24 -13.32
CA SER A 638 4.97 7.31 -14.31
C SER A 638 5.53 6.77 -15.64
N TRP A 639 6.56 5.92 -15.58
CA TRP A 639 7.11 5.26 -16.77
C TRP A 639 6.17 4.25 -17.41
N ASN A 640 5.25 3.64 -16.65
CA ASN A 640 4.24 2.74 -17.23
C ASN A 640 3.13 3.52 -17.92
N VAL A 641 2.52 4.51 -17.23
CA VAL A 641 1.49 5.40 -17.80
C VAL A 641 1.99 6.07 -19.09
N ALA A 642 3.22 6.57 -19.12
CA ALA A 642 3.81 7.18 -20.31
C ALA A 642 4.02 6.22 -21.49
N ARG A 643 4.07 4.90 -21.24
CA ARG A 643 4.22 3.85 -22.26
C ARG A 643 2.88 3.25 -22.71
N THR A 644 1.84 3.31 -21.88
CA THR A 644 0.55 2.62 -22.12
C THR A 644 -0.64 3.56 -22.34
N VAL A 645 -0.55 4.83 -21.92
CA VAL A 645 -1.67 5.78 -21.91
C VAL A 645 -1.41 7.01 -22.76
N LYS A 646 -2.41 7.40 -23.55
CA LYS A 646 -2.44 8.69 -24.26
C LYS A 646 -3.04 9.75 -23.33
N ILE A 647 -2.24 10.73 -22.94
CA ILE A 647 -2.68 11.85 -22.08
C ILE A 647 -3.03 13.05 -22.95
N SER A 648 -4.25 13.56 -22.84
CA SER A 648 -4.76 14.75 -23.55
C SER A 648 -4.91 15.99 -22.66
N ASP A 649 -4.87 15.84 -21.34
CA ASP A 649 -4.75 16.95 -20.39
C ASP A 649 -3.34 17.57 -20.49
N PRO A 650 -3.20 18.85 -20.89
CA PRO A 650 -1.91 19.51 -20.98
C PRO A 650 -1.16 19.58 -19.64
N ASP A 651 -1.86 19.69 -18.50
CA ASP A 651 -1.19 19.89 -17.20
C ASP A 651 -0.69 18.57 -16.62
N LEU A 652 -1.50 17.50 -16.64
CA LEU A 652 -1.01 16.15 -16.35
C LEU A 652 0.13 15.72 -17.29
N PHE A 653 0.05 16.06 -18.58
CA PHE A 653 1.13 15.79 -19.53
C PHE A 653 2.43 16.49 -19.12
N LYS A 654 2.39 17.79 -18.78
CA LYS A 654 3.56 18.57 -18.32
C LYS A 654 4.18 17.93 -17.08
N MET A 655 3.37 17.55 -16.10
CA MET A 655 3.83 16.94 -14.85
C MET A 655 4.48 15.58 -15.07
N ILE A 656 3.84 14.67 -15.81
CA ILE A 656 4.42 13.35 -16.12
C ILE A 656 5.72 13.55 -16.91
N LYS A 657 5.70 14.35 -17.99
CA LYS A 657 6.89 14.61 -18.82
C LYS A 657 8.04 15.20 -18.01
N PHE A 658 7.75 16.05 -17.01
CA PHE A 658 8.75 16.57 -16.06
C PHE A 658 9.29 15.46 -15.15
N CYS A 659 8.43 14.66 -14.50
CA CYS A 659 8.86 13.52 -13.69
C CYS A 659 9.77 12.53 -14.48
N LEU A 660 9.42 12.22 -15.73
CA LEU A 660 10.25 11.41 -16.62
C LEU A 660 11.62 12.06 -16.92
N LEU A 661 11.64 13.36 -17.24
CA LEU A 661 12.87 14.15 -17.44
C LEU A 661 13.79 14.06 -16.21
N GLN A 662 13.24 14.26 -15.02
CA GLN A 662 13.96 14.19 -13.75
C GLN A 662 14.47 12.76 -13.46
N SER A 663 13.64 11.74 -13.72
CA SER A 663 14.04 10.33 -13.63
C SER A 663 15.18 9.98 -14.61
N MET A 664 15.13 10.45 -15.86
CA MET A 664 16.22 10.27 -16.82
C MET A 664 17.53 10.95 -16.37
N LYS A 665 17.45 12.20 -15.88
CA LYS A 665 18.60 12.90 -15.29
C LYS A 665 19.21 12.07 -14.15
N HIS A 666 18.39 11.60 -13.22
CA HIS A 666 18.82 10.77 -12.08
C HIS A 666 19.53 9.49 -12.54
N CYS A 667 18.91 8.70 -13.43
CA CYS A 667 19.51 7.48 -13.98
C CYS A 667 20.84 7.77 -14.69
N GLN A 668 20.92 8.79 -15.56
CA GLN A 668 22.14 9.04 -16.32
C GLN A 668 23.30 9.54 -15.45
N VAL A 669 23.04 10.44 -14.49
CA VAL A 669 24.08 10.94 -13.56
C VAL A 669 24.64 9.79 -12.71
N GLN A 670 23.77 8.93 -12.19
CA GLN A 670 24.15 7.75 -11.41
C GLN A 670 24.95 6.75 -12.27
N ARG A 671 24.49 6.47 -13.50
CA ARG A 671 25.17 5.59 -14.45
C ARG A 671 26.59 6.06 -14.77
N GLU A 672 26.77 7.33 -15.11
CA GLU A 672 28.12 7.88 -15.37
C GLU A 672 28.98 7.95 -14.11
N SER A 673 28.39 8.16 -12.93
CA SER A 673 29.11 8.07 -11.65
C SER A 673 29.71 6.67 -11.43
N LEU A 674 28.94 5.62 -11.72
CA LEU A 674 29.37 4.23 -11.64
C LEU A 674 30.42 3.88 -12.69
N VAL A 675 30.24 4.31 -13.95
CA VAL A 675 31.20 4.10 -15.04
C VAL A 675 32.53 4.78 -14.73
N ARG A 676 32.53 6.04 -14.27
CA ARG A 676 33.75 6.74 -13.83
C ARG A 676 34.44 6.09 -12.63
N ALA A 677 33.69 5.40 -11.77
CA ALA A 677 34.24 4.61 -10.67
C ALA A 677 34.70 3.19 -11.10
N GLY A 678 34.71 2.87 -12.40
CA GLY A 678 35.08 1.55 -12.92
C GLY A 678 34.09 0.43 -12.53
N LYS A 679 32.89 0.77 -12.04
CA LYS A 679 31.94 -0.20 -11.52
C LYS A 679 31.16 -0.84 -12.67
N LYS A 680 31.33 -2.15 -12.84
CA LYS A 680 30.54 -2.93 -13.80
C LYS A 680 29.04 -2.87 -13.46
N ILE A 681 28.26 -2.38 -14.41
CA ILE A 681 26.80 -2.46 -14.47
C ILE A 681 26.44 -3.68 -15.33
N ALA A 682 25.41 -4.44 -14.95
CA ALA A 682 24.92 -5.59 -15.72
C ALA A 682 23.44 -5.38 -16.10
N TYR A 683 23.13 -5.47 -17.39
CA TYR A 683 21.74 -5.37 -17.85
C TYR A 683 20.92 -6.59 -17.41
N GLN A 684 19.85 -6.33 -16.66
CA GLN A 684 18.83 -7.30 -16.25
C GLN A 684 17.45 -6.71 -16.54
N GLY A 685 17.08 -6.70 -17.82
CA GLY A 685 15.75 -6.27 -18.26
C GLY A 685 14.62 -6.98 -17.53
N ARG A 686 13.56 -6.24 -17.20
CA ARG A 686 12.43 -6.75 -16.38
C ARG A 686 11.68 -7.90 -17.04
N VAL A 687 11.07 -8.74 -16.22
CA VAL A 687 10.04 -9.70 -16.65
C VAL A 687 8.62 -9.11 -16.54
N LYS A 688 7.64 -9.78 -17.16
CA LYS A 688 6.22 -9.45 -17.02
C LYS A 688 5.81 -9.65 -15.55
N ASP A 689 4.94 -8.78 -15.05
CA ASP A 689 4.37 -8.82 -13.70
C ASP A 689 5.41 -8.75 -12.54
N GLU A 690 6.65 -8.34 -12.84
CA GLU A 690 7.69 -8.06 -11.85
C GLU A 690 7.29 -6.85 -10.98
N PRO A 691 7.41 -6.90 -9.64
CA PRO A 691 7.09 -5.78 -8.77
C PRO A 691 8.10 -4.63 -8.92
N ALA A 692 7.76 -3.44 -8.41
CA ALA A 692 8.75 -2.39 -8.24
C ALA A 692 9.67 -2.72 -7.05
N TYR A 693 10.93 -2.29 -7.11
CA TYR A 693 11.89 -2.57 -6.05
C TYR A 693 12.04 -1.39 -5.08
N TYR A 694 12.22 -1.73 -3.80
CA TYR A 694 12.43 -0.80 -2.70
C TYR A 694 13.74 -1.12 -1.98
N CYS A 695 14.33 -0.14 -1.30
CA CYS A 695 15.56 -0.32 -0.53
C CYS A 695 15.30 -1.00 0.82
N ASN A 696 15.94 -2.14 1.08
CA ASN A 696 15.80 -2.95 2.31
C ASN A 696 16.06 -2.23 3.67
N GLU A 697 16.68 -1.04 3.62
CA GLU A 697 17.13 -0.28 4.80
C GLU A 697 16.35 1.00 5.08
N CYS A 698 15.61 1.51 4.10
CA CYS A 698 14.98 2.83 4.16
C CYS A 698 13.76 2.99 3.23
N ASP A 699 13.29 1.88 2.65
CA ASP A 699 12.03 1.73 1.91
C ASP A 699 11.75 2.70 0.73
N VAL A 700 12.73 3.50 0.32
CA VAL A 700 12.67 4.31 -0.92
C VAL A 700 12.59 3.42 -2.17
N GLU A 701 11.86 3.86 -3.19
CA GLU A 701 11.83 3.21 -4.51
C GLU A 701 13.25 3.19 -5.13
N VAL A 702 13.64 2.07 -5.73
CA VAL A 702 14.92 1.88 -6.42
C VAL A 702 14.63 1.61 -7.90
N PHE A 703 14.33 2.68 -8.63
CA PHE A 703 14.02 2.59 -10.06
C PHE A 703 15.27 2.39 -10.93
N ASN A 704 15.18 1.43 -11.86
CA ASN A 704 16.18 1.09 -12.89
C ASN A 704 17.53 0.53 -12.39
N ILE A 705 18.29 1.32 -11.62
CA ILE A 705 19.67 0.97 -11.23
C ILE A 705 19.67 0.35 -9.83
N LEU A 706 19.69 -0.97 -9.77
CA LEU A 706 19.56 -1.75 -8.53
C LEU A 706 20.94 -2.08 -7.95
N PHE A 707 21.15 -1.82 -6.66
CA PHE A 707 22.38 -2.20 -5.94
C PHE A 707 22.09 -3.43 -5.11
N VAL A 708 22.48 -4.62 -5.59
CA VAL A 708 22.08 -5.90 -4.97
C VAL A 708 23.21 -6.58 -4.22
N THR A 709 22.88 -7.21 -3.09
CA THR A 709 23.80 -7.99 -2.25
C THR A 709 23.21 -9.37 -1.94
N SER A 710 24.00 -10.44 -2.08
CA SER A 710 23.63 -11.77 -1.60
C SER A 710 23.87 -11.89 -0.09
N GLU A 711 22.88 -12.34 0.66
CA GLU A 711 22.98 -12.44 2.13
C GLU A 711 23.32 -13.86 2.62
N ASN A 712 23.99 -13.94 3.77
CA ASN A 712 24.12 -15.14 4.62
C ASN A 712 24.48 -16.46 3.88
N GLY A 713 25.38 -16.37 2.90
CA GLY A 713 25.91 -17.53 2.15
C GLY A 713 24.95 -18.15 1.13
N SER A 714 23.68 -17.75 1.11
CA SER A 714 22.70 -18.16 0.12
C SER A 714 22.96 -17.47 -1.21
N ARG A 715 23.46 -18.22 -2.20
CA ARG A 715 23.71 -17.72 -3.58
C ARG A 715 22.44 -17.40 -4.38
N ASN A 716 21.25 -17.57 -3.79
CA ASN A 716 19.96 -17.46 -4.46
C ASN A 716 19.09 -16.28 -3.97
N THR A 717 19.38 -15.70 -2.80
CA THR A 717 18.60 -14.61 -2.19
C THR A 717 19.37 -13.30 -2.24
N TYR A 718 18.81 -12.28 -2.88
CA TYR A 718 19.45 -11.00 -3.18
C TYR A 718 18.60 -9.87 -2.63
N LEU A 719 19.17 -9.03 -1.77
CA LEU A 719 18.51 -7.83 -1.24
C LEU A 719 18.82 -6.62 -2.12
N VAL A 720 17.81 -5.80 -2.41
CA VAL A 720 17.95 -4.56 -3.19
C VAL A 720 18.18 -3.37 -2.25
N HIS A 721 19.13 -2.52 -2.62
CA HIS A 721 19.46 -1.28 -1.93
C HIS A 721 19.44 -0.09 -2.90
N CYS A 722 19.17 1.11 -2.38
CA CYS A 722 19.51 2.35 -3.06
C CYS A 722 21.03 2.60 -2.96
N GLU A 723 21.56 3.46 -3.84
CA GLU A 723 23.00 3.78 -3.85
C GLU A 723 23.52 4.27 -2.50
N ALA A 724 22.74 5.09 -1.78
CA ALA A 724 23.15 5.66 -0.50
C ALA A 724 23.37 4.59 0.58
N CYS A 725 22.47 3.60 0.69
CA CYS A 725 22.59 2.50 1.64
C CYS A 725 23.63 1.46 1.20
N ALA A 726 23.75 1.20 -0.10
CA ALA A 726 24.83 0.37 -0.66
C ALA A 726 26.22 0.97 -0.37
N ARG A 727 26.39 2.29 -0.55
CA ARG A 727 27.63 3.00 -0.22
C ARG A 727 27.88 3.13 1.28
N ARG A 728 26.83 3.21 2.10
CA ARG A 728 26.94 3.17 3.58
C ARG A 728 27.47 1.82 4.07
N ARG A 729 27.11 0.71 3.41
CA ARG A 729 27.68 -0.62 3.67
C ARG A 729 29.10 -0.79 3.10
N SER A 730 29.34 -0.31 1.87
CA SER A 730 30.66 -0.35 1.23
C SER A 730 30.85 0.86 0.32
N ALA A 731 31.68 1.82 0.71
CA ALA A 731 31.87 3.07 -0.02
C ALA A 731 32.32 2.86 -1.48
N GLY A 732 33.21 1.89 -1.70
CA GLY A 732 33.67 1.43 -3.02
C GLY A 732 32.76 0.39 -3.70
N LEU A 733 31.58 0.10 -3.14
CA LEU A 733 30.62 -0.89 -3.63
C LEU A 733 31.23 -2.30 -3.80
N GLN A 734 32.14 -2.70 -2.90
CA GLN A 734 32.70 -4.05 -2.88
C GLN A 734 31.62 -5.05 -2.43
N GLY A 735 31.57 -6.25 -3.02
CA GLY A 735 30.52 -7.24 -2.79
C GLY A 735 29.14 -6.91 -3.40
N VAL A 736 28.87 -5.65 -3.75
CA VAL A 736 27.62 -5.21 -4.39
C VAL A 736 27.66 -5.51 -5.89
N VAL A 737 26.60 -6.11 -6.44
CA VAL A 737 26.35 -6.18 -7.89
C VAL A 737 25.44 -5.02 -8.29
N VAL A 738 25.69 -4.37 -9.43
CA VAL A 738 24.82 -3.30 -9.94
C VAL A 738 24.09 -3.80 -11.18
N LEU A 739 22.76 -3.70 -11.17
CA LEU A 739 21.88 -4.11 -12.25
C LEU A 739 21.24 -2.88 -12.92
N GLU A 740 20.94 -2.98 -14.21
CA GLU A 740 20.23 -1.97 -15.01
C GLU A 740 18.99 -2.64 -15.64
N GLN A 741 17.78 -2.22 -15.26
CA GLN A 741 16.51 -2.79 -15.76
C GLN A 741 16.06 -2.23 -17.11
N TYR A 742 16.46 -0.99 -17.42
CA TYR A 742 16.13 -0.28 -18.66
C TYR A 742 17.36 0.50 -19.12
N ARG A 743 17.80 0.29 -20.36
CA ARG A 743 18.91 1.05 -20.93
C ARG A 743 18.56 2.52 -21.10
N THR A 744 19.58 3.38 -21.15
CA THR A 744 19.45 4.79 -21.53
C THR A 744 18.60 4.96 -22.80
N GLU A 745 18.79 4.10 -23.81
CA GLU A 745 18.10 4.17 -25.10
C GLU A 745 16.61 3.78 -25.00
N GLU A 746 16.24 2.86 -24.10
CA GLU A 746 14.84 2.46 -23.89
C GLU A 746 14.04 3.56 -23.18
N LEU A 747 14.63 4.17 -22.15
CA LEU A 747 14.04 5.33 -21.47
C LEU A 747 13.98 6.55 -22.38
N ALA A 748 14.99 6.77 -23.23
CA ALA A 748 15.01 7.83 -24.22
C ALA A 748 13.88 7.70 -25.25
N GLN A 749 13.71 6.50 -25.83
CA GLN A 749 12.63 6.24 -26.79
C GLN A 749 11.24 6.40 -26.15
N ALA A 750 11.04 5.89 -24.93
CA ALA A 750 9.78 6.05 -24.21
C ALA A 750 9.50 7.53 -23.85
N TYR A 751 10.52 8.29 -23.45
CA TYR A 751 10.38 9.71 -23.17
C TYR A 751 10.03 10.51 -24.44
N ASP A 752 10.75 10.33 -25.55
CA ASP A 752 10.51 11.10 -26.78
C ASP A 752 9.16 10.72 -27.45
N ALA A 753 8.75 9.44 -27.36
CA ALA A 753 7.43 9.00 -27.81
C ALA A 753 6.27 9.57 -26.98
N PHE A 754 6.48 9.80 -25.67
CA PHE A 754 5.45 10.39 -24.79
C PHE A 754 5.21 11.86 -25.16
N THR A 755 4.10 12.08 -25.86
CA THR A 755 3.68 13.35 -26.47
C THR A 755 2.22 13.63 -26.10
N LEU A 756 1.86 14.92 -26.05
CA LEU A 756 0.50 15.35 -25.74
C LEU A 756 -0.46 14.86 -26.82
N ALA A 757 -1.42 14.02 -26.44
CA ALA A 757 -2.44 13.55 -27.37
C ALA A 757 -3.41 14.69 -27.71
N PRO A 758 -3.91 14.78 -28.96
CA PRO A 758 -4.96 15.74 -29.29
C PRO A 758 -6.20 15.46 -28.43
N ALA A 759 -6.83 16.52 -27.94
CA ALA A 759 -8.13 16.41 -27.29
C ALA A 759 -9.13 15.73 -28.25
N SER A 760 -9.77 14.66 -27.79
CA SER A 760 -10.78 13.96 -28.59
C SER A 760 -11.98 14.86 -28.79
N ALA A 761 -12.15 15.40 -29.99
CA ALA A 761 -13.38 16.09 -30.38
C ALA A 761 -14.55 15.10 -30.24
N SER A 762 -15.42 15.34 -29.26
CA SER A 762 -16.55 14.48 -28.94
C SER A 762 -17.55 14.44 -30.10
N ARG A 763 -17.82 13.23 -30.59
CA ARG A 763 -18.99 12.87 -31.40
C ARG A 763 -19.87 11.92 -30.60
#